data_AF-A0A5B9QJ67-F1
#
_entry.id   AF-A0A5B9QJ67-F1
#
_cell.length_a   1.000
_cell.length_b   1.000
_cell.length_c   1.000
_cell.angle_alpha   90.00
_cell.angle_beta   90.00
_cell.angle_gamma   90.00
#
_symmetry.space_group_name_H-M   'P 1'
#
loop_
_entity.id
_entity.type
_entity.pdbx_description
1 polymer ?
#
loop_
_entity_poly.entity_id
_entity_poly.type
_entity_poly.pdbx_seq_one_letter_code
_entity_poly.pdbx_strand_id
1 'polypeptide(L)'
;MVFVSQRLLLAHVINVFLAAYCSAQHTEQVYLSGTDKDHTVDWQFQCTSGARSGEWTTIPVPSHWDVLGFGSLNYKKDIGSALEERGLYKHTFEAAKDWEDERVLLVFEGVMTDTTVKLNGQTVGPTHQGGFYRFQYDVSDFLKFGEKNLLEVDVAKHSANESVNKAERTADFWVFGGIYRPVYLKIVPNQFIERVAIDAQANGEFSAEVFSSTNTSKNIGPKFSIEAQVKTIDGEPVSTPFGVETITPGSNSSTTVAAKFDSPQLWSAEKPNLYQVEFRLKRGSEVLHSTTERFGFRTVEVRADDGIYVNGQKVVLKGVNRHSTWPDSGRCLSEAVHRLDIETIQGMNMNAVRMSHYPPDPQFLDLCDELGLYVLDELAGWHWHYDTQIGSQLVKELVTRDVNHPAVLFWDNGNEGGFNYSLDEQFGWYDPQHRTVLHPWEAFNHVNTAHYLEFDRAEVASKGVPTRHGTGEVYQEWEDVNDPNKYIYMPTEMLHGLYDGGSGAGLEAYWEMMRQSPVLGGAFLWVLFDEGIKRADGTIDCAGNQAPDGIVGPYREREASFYTIQEIWSPVQVSLSDKSSLEIKNEYSFTDVSECKLTWQLRKFSQLDDPEAGYEVLAEGEPALPSIAPGKKGTLQLDLPNDQHSADCLAVRIDNPQGRELWTWVWPLSDLPPKAFMENDNRLGSVVISSTEKEISAVVGDLQVAIDKQSGMLEGVRRGDQKYSLSNGPEATTVPSSLISLNHRMENEVALIEGEFSGGLRSVTWAIHPSGWIDCTYAYQAKGESDYFGVTFDYPAEFVQGKKWLGNGPFRVWKNRRRGGTLGVWENEQNETITGYSEWDYPEFAGCFSDVHWMRLQTSEGPITVVPHDRESYLQVLLPEQPPEDFVGKTKFELPQCGIALLDAIPAVGSKFKTPETTGPRGQPNVGKGIYEGKVSFYFGE
;
A
#
# COMPACT_ATOMS: atom_id res chain seq x y z
N MET A 1 -57.18 34.39 35.89
CA MET A 1 -56.98 33.99 37.30
C MET A 1 -55.48 33.99 37.52
N VAL A 2 -54.79 35.03 38.02
CA VAL A 2 -54.87 35.81 39.29
C VAL A 2 -54.60 34.96 40.55
N PHE A 3 -53.63 35.45 41.34
CA PHE A 3 -53.14 35.12 42.70
C PHE A 3 -51.80 34.32 42.75
N VAL A 4 -50.60 34.84 43.15
CA VAL A 4 -50.14 35.78 44.23
C VAL A 4 -50.39 35.12 45.61
N SER A 5 -49.49 34.87 46.59
CA SER A 5 -48.15 35.37 46.97
C SER A 5 -47.61 34.71 48.27
N GLN A 6 -46.31 34.92 48.58
CA GLN A 6 -45.70 35.16 49.93
C GLN A 6 -45.67 34.02 50.98
N ARG A 7 -44.78 33.94 51.99
CA ARG A 7 -43.41 34.41 52.36
C ARG A 7 -43.14 33.80 53.76
N LEU A 8 -41.87 33.50 54.06
CA LEU A 8 -41.16 33.57 55.38
C LEU A 8 -41.57 32.64 56.56
N LEU A 9 -40.61 31.81 57.04
CA LEU A 9 -39.88 32.03 58.31
C LEU A 9 -38.74 31.02 58.57
N LEU A 10 -37.51 31.56 58.71
CA LEU A 10 -36.48 31.31 59.75
C LEU A 10 -36.14 29.87 60.22
N ALA A 11 -34.91 29.44 60.49
CA ALA A 11 -33.51 29.85 60.29
C ALA A 11 -32.68 28.70 60.89
N HIS A 12 -31.46 28.40 60.40
CA HIS A 12 -30.25 28.14 61.19
C HIS A 12 -29.10 27.64 60.28
N VAL A 13 -28.04 28.46 60.23
CA VAL A 13 -26.63 28.14 59.96
C VAL A 13 -26.31 27.38 58.66
N ILE A 14 -26.07 28.12 57.58
CA ILE A 14 -25.22 27.62 56.48
C ILE A 14 -23.88 28.34 56.61
N ASN A 15 -22.88 27.60 57.10
CA ASN A 15 -21.48 27.94 56.94
C ASN A 15 -21.19 27.99 55.44
N VAL A 16 -20.63 29.12 55.02
CA VAL A 16 -20.07 29.34 53.70
C VAL A 16 -18.89 28.38 53.52
N PHE A 17 -19.10 27.27 52.81
CA PHE A 17 -18.02 26.58 52.11
C PHE A 17 -17.99 27.14 50.69
N LEU A 18 -17.20 28.20 50.48
CA LEU A 18 -16.62 28.45 49.16
C LEU A 18 -15.62 27.31 48.93
N ALA A 19 -16.09 26.20 48.36
CA ALA A 19 -15.20 25.31 47.64
C ALA A 19 -14.89 26.02 46.31
N ALA A 20 -13.79 26.78 46.30
CA ALA A 20 -13.14 27.09 45.04
C ALA A 20 -12.77 25.74 44.42
N TYR A 21 -13.52 25.30 43.42
CA TYR A 21 -13.03 24.29 42.49
C TYR A 21 -11.83 24.94 41.79
N CYS A 22 -10.63 24.71 42.32
CA CYS A 22 -9.42 24.87 41.52
C CYS A 22 -9.51 23.80 40.43
N SER A 23 -9.97 24.20 39.24
CA SER A 23 -9.78 23.41 38.04
C SER A 23 -8.27 23.24 37.83
N ALA A 24 -7.83 22.02 37.55
CA ALA A 24 -6.45 21.76 37.17
C ALA A 24 -6.11 22.58 35.91
N GLN A 25 -4.90 23.12 35.83
CA GLN A 25 -4.42 23.66 34.56
C GLN A 25 -4.09 22.48 33.62
N HIS A 26 -4.69 22.52 32.44
CA HIS A 26 -4.39 21.60 31.36
C HIS A 26 -3.33 22.24 30.46
N THR A 27 -2.55 21.42 29.77
CA THR A 27 -1.72 21.90 28.67
C THR A 27 -2.62 22.52 27.60
N GLU A 28 -2.39 23.79 27.27
CA GLU A 28 -3.02 24.46 26.13
C GLU A 28 -2.07 24.42 24.93
N GLN A 29 -2.62 24.18 23.74
CA GLN A 29 -1.90 24.26 22.48
C GLN A 29 -2.50 25.36 21.60
N VAL A 30 -1.67 26.31 21.18
CA VAL A 30 -2.05 27.42 20.31
C VAL A 30 -1.24 27.36 19.03
N TYR A 31 -1.88 26.93 17.93
CA TYR A 31 -1.23 26.84 16.62
C TYR A 31 -0.90 28.23 16.07
N LEU A 32 0.38 28.42 15.70
CA LEU A 32 0.87 29.62 15.01
C LEU A 32 0.89 29.39 13.49
N SER A 33 1.10 28.14 13.09
CA SER A 33 0.83 27.66 11.75
C SER A 33 -0.61 27.12 11.65
N GLY A 34 -0.88 26.47 10.53
CA GLY A 34 -1.91 25.46 10.41
C GLY A 34 -1.64 24.13 11.13
N THR A 35 -2.59 23.20 11.04
CA THR A 35 -2.47 21.84 11.61
C THR A 35 -1.99 20.79 10.61
N ASP A 36 -2.13 21.06 9.30
CA ASP A 36 -1.77 20.13 8.22
C ASP A 36 -1.77 20.86 6.86
N LYS A 37 -1.64 20.12 5.75
CA LYS A 37 -1.69 20.68 4.38
C LYS A 37 -3.01 21.35 3.97
N ASP A 38 -4.13 20.98 4.60
CA ASP A 38 -5.48 21.44 4.25
C ASP A 38 -5.92 22.62 5.13
N HIS A 39 -5.30 22.77 6.29
CA HIS A 39 -5.60 23.80 7.27
C HIS A 39 -4.35 24.62 7.56
N THR A 40 -3.93 25.48 6.63
CA THR A 40 -2.68 26.26 6.72
C THR A 40 -2.90 27.69 7.21
N VAL A 41 -1.82 28.34 7.65
CA VAL A 41 -1.78 29.78 7.97
C VAL A 41 -0.67 30.44 7.17
N ASP A 42 -1.00 31.54 6.48
CA ASP A 42 -0.03 32.28 5.67
C ASP A 42 1.00 33.03 6.55
N TRP A 43 2.28 32.77 6.29
CA TRP A 43 3.40 33.46 6.90
C TRP A 43 4.12 34.31 5.86
N GLN A 44 4.80 35.39 6.27
CA GLN A 44 5.70 36.10 5.36
C GLN A 44 6.90 35.20 5.05
N PHE A 45 7.30 35.16 3.79
CA PHE A 45 8.31 34.22 3.31
C PHE A 45 9.21 34.85 2.24
N GLN A 46 10.49 34.46 2.26
CA GLN A 46 11.44 34.70 1.18
C GLN A 46 12.37 33.50 1.04
N CYS A 47 12.53 33.00 -0.19
CA CYS A 47 13.56 32.01 -0.51
C CYS A 47 14.85 32.72 -0.95
N THR A 48 16.03 32.22 -0.55
CA THR A 48 17.33 32.89 -0.84
C THR A 48 17.95 32.51 -2.18
N SER A 49 17.59 31.37 -2.76
CA SER A 49 18.17 30.82 -3.99
C SER A 49 17.12 29.99 -4.76
N GLY A 50 17.39 29.63 -6.01
CA GLY A 50 16.45 28.90 -6.86
C GLY A 50 15.30 29.77 -7.38
N ALA A 51 14.18 29.14 -7.75
CA ALA A 51 13.02 29.80 -8.31
C ALA A 51 12.41 30.81 -7.33
N ARG A 52 12.00 31.98 -7.84
CA ARG A 52 11.34 33.06 -7.08
C ARG A 52 12.12 33.52 -5.83
N SER A 53 13.45 33.44 -5.87
CA SER A 53 14.32 33.87 -4.78
C SER A 53 14.50 35.39 -4.70
N GLY A 54 14.80 35.90 -3.50
CA GLY A 54 15.10 37.32 -3.27
C GLY A 54 13.89 38.23 -3.09
N GLU A 55 12.67 37.73 -3.22
CA GLU A 55 11.42 38.49 -3.06
C GLU A 55 10.66 38.05 -1.81
N TRP A 56 10.16 39.01 -1.02
CA TRP A 56 9.26 38.73 0.10
C TRP A 56 7.82 38.58 -0.41
N THR A 57 7.16 37.52 0.01
CA THR A 57 5.77 37.14 -0.31
C THR A 57 5.12 36.50 0.91
N THR A 58 3.97 35.83 0.74
CA THR A 58 3.44 34.86 1.71
C THR A 58 3.60 33.43 1.23
N ILE A 59 3.61 32.49 2.18
CA ILE A 59 3.56 31.04 1.97
C ILE A 59 2.62 30.42 3.02
N PRO A 60 1.79 29.42 2.67
CA PRO A 60 1.05 28.66 3.66
C PRO A 60 2.00 27.85 4.54
N VAL A 61 1.77 27.82 5.85
CA VAL A 61 2.51 26.99 6.80
C VAL A 61 1.51 26.11 7.55
N PRO A 62 1.73 24.78 7.63
CA PRO A 62 2.87 24.05 7.09
C PRO A 62 2.85 23.85 5.56
N SER A 63 4.02 23.82 4.92
CA SER A 63 4.19 23.42 3.51
C SER A 63 5.66 23.18 3.13
N HIS A 64 5.87 22.60 1.94
CA HIS A 64 7.15 22.65 1.25
C HIS A 64 7.16 23.77 0.22
N TRP A 65 8.21 24.60 0.21
CA TRP A 65 8.30 25.69 -0.77
C TRP A 65 8.55 25.17 -2.19
N ASP A 66 9.12 23.98 -2.33
CA ASP A 66 9.51 23.39 -3.62
C ASP A 66 8.29 23.10 -4.52
N VAL A 67 7.24 22.51 -3.93
CA VAL A 67 5.98 22.20 -4.64
C VAL A 67 5.11 23.43 -4.87
N LEU A 68 5.42 24.54 -4.18
CA LEU A 68 4.79 25.85 -4.38
C LEU A 68 5.56 26.73 -5.38
N GLY A 69 6.58 26.17 -6.04
CA GLY A 69 7.34 26.81 -7.11
C GLY A 69 8.44 27.76 -6.65
N PHE A 70 8.90 27.63 -5.40
CA PHE A 70 10.09 28.32 -4.89
C PHE A 70 11.28 27.36 -4.80
N GLY A 71 12.51 27.87 -4.83
CA GLY A 71 13.69 27.04 -4.67
C GLY A 71 13.89 26.07 -5.85
N SER A 72 14.39 24.86 -5.55
CA SER A 72 14.69 23.83 -6.55
C SER A 72 14.27 22.45 -6.05
N LEU A 73 13.33 21.80 -6.76
CA LEU A 73 12.95 20.42 -6.44
C LEU A 73 13.94 19.42 -7.06
N ASN A 74 14.57 18.59 -6.23
CA ASN A 74 15.51 17.56 -6.65
C ASN A 74 15.09 16.19 -6.10
N TYR A 75 15.36 15.15 -6.88
CA TYR A 75 15.27 13.77 -6.41
C TYR A 75 16.65 13.30 -5.94
N LYS A 76 16.67 12.47 -4.90
CA LYS A 76 17.86 11.83 -4.31
C LYS A 76 18.82 12.71 -3.54
N LYS A 77 19.15 13.90 -4.06
CA LYS A 77 20.10 14.83 -3.42
C LYS A 77 19.93 16.27 -3.85
N ASP A 78 20.33 17.19 -2.97
CA ASP A 78 20.47 18.60 -3.34
C ASP A 78 21.58 18.77 -4.39
N ILE A 79 21.28 19.51 -5.46
CA ILE A 79 22.24 19.91 -6.48
C ILE A 79 22.05 21.37 -6.89
N GLY A 80 23.11 22.00 -7.39
CA GLY A 80 23.04 23.36 -7.92
C GLY A 80 22.61 24.36 -6.85
N SER A 81 21.56 25.15 -7.13
CA SER A 81 21.03 26.17 -6.21
C SER A 81 20.54 25.62 -4.87
N ALA A 82 20.09 24.36 -4.82
CA ALA A 82 19.54 23.73 -3.62
C ALA A 82 20.54 23.68 -2.44
N LEU A 83 21.85 23.64 -2.72
CA LEU A 83 22.91 23.60 -1.71
C LEU A 83 23.00 24.90 -0.87
N GLU A 84 22.50 26.01 -1.41
CA GLU A 84 22.55 27.34 -0.77
C GLU A 84 21.14 27.89 -0.45
N GLU A 85 20.11 27.06 -0.63
CA GLU A 85 18.71 27.44 -0.43
C GLU A 85 18.38 27.58 1.05
N ARG A 86 17.75 28.71 1.39
CA ARG A 86 17.18 28.98 2.71
C ARG A 86 15.80 29.58 2.56
N GLY A 87 14.91 29.20 3.47
CA GLY A 87 13.61 29.83 3.66
C GLY A 87 13.63 30.76 4.86
N LEU A 88 13.38 32.05 4.63
CA LEU A 88 13.26 33.06 5.67
C LEU A 88 11.79 33.33 5.93
N TYR A 89 11.33 33.03 7.13
CA TYR A 89 9.94 33.16 7.53
C TYR A 89 9.75 34.25 8.58
N LYS A 90 8.61 34.95 8.53
CA LYS A 90 8.17 35.84 9.60
C LYS A 90 6.68 35.68 9.88
N HIS A 91 6.35 35.57 11.16
CA HIS A 91 4.97 35.49 11.63
C HIS A 91 4.78 36.38 12.86
N THR A 92 3.67 37.12 12.90
CA THR A 92 3.32 37.96 14.04
C THR A 92 2.12 37.37 14.74
N PHE A 93 2.24 37.13 16.04
CA PHE A 93 1.17 36.60 16.89
C PHE A 93 1.06 37.41 18.18
N GLU A 94 -0.07 37.29 18.88
CA GLU A 94 -0.26 37.91 20.20
C GLU A 94 -0.09 36.84 21.27
N ALA A 95 0.75 37.12 22.26
CA ALA A 95 0.87 36.26 23.44
C ALA A 95 -0.10 36.76 24.49
N ALA A 96 -1.02 35.91 24.95
CA ALA A 96 -2.06 36.34 25.88
C ALA A 96 -1.45 36.80 27.21
N LYS A 97 -2.03 37.85 27.82
CA LYS A 97 -1.46 38.47 29.03
C LYS A 97 -1.47 37.53 30.24
N ASP A 98 -2.45 36.65 30.31
CA ASP A 98 -2.60 35.64 31.36
C ASP A 98 -1.58 34.51 31.29
N TRP A 99 -0.78 34.41 30.23
CA TRP A 99 0.35 33.48 30.15
C TRP A 99 1.62 33.96 30.87
N GLU A 100 1.65 35.20 31.39
CA GLU A 100 2.86 35.81 32.01
C GLU A 100 3.39 35.02 33.22
N ASP A 101 2.50 34.32 33.95
CA ASP A 101 2.84 33.46 35.08
C ASP A 101 2.98 31.97 34.69
N GLU A 102 2.89 31.64 33.40
CA GLU A 102 2.98 30.29 32.84
C GLU A 102 4.34 30.05 32.17
N ARG A 103 4.62 28.81 31.79
CA ARG A 103 5.69 28.45 30.87
C ARG A 103 5.13 28.34 29.46
N VAL A 104 5.79 28.97 28.50
CA VAL A 104 5.42 28.90 27.09
C VAL A 104 6.54 28.24 26.30
N LEU A 105 6.24 27.08 25.71
CA LEU A 105 7.17 26.32 24.88
C LEU A 105 6.78 26.49 23.41
N LEU A 106 7.71 26.92 22.56
CA LEU A 106 7.52 26.96 21.11
C LEU A 106 7.94 25.62 20.52
N VAL A 107 7.00 24.91 19.90
CA VAL A 107 7.18 23.55 19.36
C VAL A 107 7.15 23.58 17.83
N PHE A 108 8.09 22.87 17.22
CA PHE A 108 8.11 22.56 15.79
C PHE A 108 8.00 21.05 15.61
N GLU A 109 6.99 20.57 14.88
CA GLU A 109 6.76 19.14 14.63
C GLU A 109 7.69 18.56 13.55
N GLY A 110 8.26 19.41 12.69
CA GLY A 110 9.16 19.01 11.62
C GLY A 110 9.48 20.15 10.67
N VAL A 111 10.78 20.39 10.47
CA VAL A 111 11.30 21.46 9.61
C VAL A 111 12.51 20.93 8.85
N MET A 112 12.53 21.09 7.53
CA MET A 112 13.65 20.63 6.68
C MET A 112 14.55 21.80 6.28
N THR A 113 15.80 21.90 6.76
CA THR A 113 16.51 20.97 7.68
C THR A 113 17.15 21.68 8.86
N ASP A 114 18.14 22.56 8.65
CA ASP A 114 18.73 23.28 9.79
C ASP A 114 17.87 24.48 10.15
N THR A 115 17.39 24.55 11.40
CA THR A 115 16.40 25.54 11.81
C THR A 115 16.93 26.46 12.89
N THR A 116 17.00 27.76 12.58
CA THR A 116 17.37 28.81 13.54
C THR A 116 16.18 29.71 13.82
N VAL A 117 15.84 29.88 15.10
CA VAL A 117 14.64 30.59 15.53
C VAL A 117 14.99 31.84 16.31
N LYS A 118 14.32 32.95 15.97
CA LYS A 118 14.35 34.20 16.74
C LYS A 118 12.95 34.64 17.12
N LEU A 119 12.84 35.21 18.32
CA LEU A 119 11.64 35.84 18.80
C LEU A 119 11.99 37.26 19.24
N ASN A 120 11.26 38.25 18.70
CA ASN A 120 11.50 39.66 18.96
C ASN A 120 12.95 40.10 18.72
N GLY A 121 13.61 39.53 17.70
CA GLY A 121 15.00 39.80 17.33
C GLY A 121 16.07 39.07 18.16
N GLN A 122 15.68 38.24 19.13
CA GLN A 122 16.60 37.45 19.97
C GLN A 122 16.55 35.98 19.58
N THR A 123 17.71 35.32 19.47
CA THR A 123 17.78 33.87 19.25
C THR A 123 17.30 33.12 20.48
N VAL A 124 16.33 32.21 20.31
CA VAL A 124 15.68 31.50 21.44
C VAL A 124 16.39 30.22 21.86
N GLY A 125 17.29 29.69 21.04
CA GLY A 125 18.04 28.47 21.34
C GLY A 125 19.06 28.10 20.26
N PRO A 126 19.78 26.98 20.42
CA PRO A 126 20.70 26.48 19.40
C PRO A 126 19.94 26.10 18.12
N THR A 127 20.63 26.15 16.99
CA THR A 127 20.11 25.63 15.71
C THR A 127 19.79 24.14 15.86
N HIS A 128 18.57 23.74 15.52
CA HIS A 128 18.19 22.34 15.41
C HIS A 128 18.64 21.79 14.06
N GLN A 129 19.12 20.55 14.02
CA GLN A 129 19.59 19.86 12.82
C GLN A 129 18.92 18.48 12.74
N GLY A 130 18.14 18.26 11.70
CA GLY A 130 17.41 17.02 11.43
C GLY A 130 15.99 17.30 10.95
N GLY A 131 15.63 16.80 9.77
CA GLY A 131 14.42 17.20 9.05
C GLY A 131 13.11 16.62 9.58
N PHE A 132 13.17 15.53 10.35
CA PHE A 132 12.00 14.68 10.63
C PHE A 132 11.50 14.74 12.08
N TYR A 133 12.17 15.50 12.94
CA TYR A 133 12.04 15.36 14.39
C TYR A 133 11.38 16.57 15.03
N ARG A 134 10.63 16.31 16.11
CA ARG A 134 10.02 17.35 16.93
C ARG A 134 11.05 17.96 17.86
N PHE A 135 11.13 19.28 17.88
CA PHE A 135 11.95 20.01 18.84
C PHE A 135 11.20 21.22 19.41
N GLN A 136 11.67 21.73 20.54
CA GLN A 136 11.01 22.83 21.22
C GLN A 136 11.99 23.73 21.99
N TYR A 137 11.58 24.99 22.23
CA TYR A 137 12.31 25.95 23.06
C TYR A 137 11.39 26.53 24.14
N ASP A 138 11.89 26.71 25.37
CA ASP A 138 11.22 27.53 26.37
C ASP A 138 11.40 29.01 25.99
N VAL A 139 10.31 29.65 25.55
CA VAL A 139 10.30 31.02 25.04
C VAL A 139 9.68 32.02 26.03
N SER A 140 9.38 31.59 27.26
CA SER A 140 8.68 32.39 28.28
C SER A 140 9.33 33.76 28.48
N ASP A 141 10.66 33.80 28.61
CA ASP A 141 11.43 35.04 28.86
C ASP A 141 11.61 35.93 27.61
N PHE A 142 11.21 35.45 26.42
CA PHE A 142 11.36 36.14 25.15
C PHE A 142 10.06 36.81 24.67
N LEU A 143 8.93 36.45 25.28
CA LEU A 143 7.61 36.95 24.92
C LEU A 143 7.31 38.32 25.53
N LYS A 144 6.57 39.13 24.77
CA LYS A 144 5.91 40.34 25.23
C LYS A 144 4.43 40.01 25.44
N PHE A 145 4.04 39.74 26.68
CA PHE A 145 2.67 39.34 27.03
C PHE A 145 1.69 40.51 26.88
N GLY A 146 0.52 40.24 26.30
CA GLY A 146 -0.49 41.25 25.94
C GLY A 146 -0.10 42.14 24.75
N GLU A 147 0.97 41.80 24.03
CA GLU A 147 1.47 42.53 22.87
C GLU A 147 1.76 41.60 21.68
N LYS A 148 2.00 42.21 20.52
CA LYS A 148 2.44 41.50 19.31
C LYS A 148 3.90 41.06 19.44
N ASN A 149 4.13 39.80 19.14
CA ASN A 149 5.43 39.15 19.09
C ASN A 149 5.79 38.81 17.64
N LEU A 150 7.05 39.02 17.27
CA LEU A 150 7.56 38.67 15.94
C LEU A 150 8.40 37.39 16.04
N LEU A 151 7.89 36.31 15.45
CA LEU A 151 8.63 35.07 15.21
C LEU A 151 9.34 35.19 13.86
N GLU A 152 10.64 34.90 13.86
CA GLU A 152 11.45 34.81 12.64
C GLU A 152 12.13 33.43 12.62
N VAL A 153 11.99 32.70 11.52
CA VAL A 153 12.57 31.36 11.36
C VAL A 153 13.41 31.35 10.11
N ASP A 154 14.67 30.93 10.25
CA ASP A 154 15.62 30.77 9.15
C ASP A 154 15.91 29.28 8.98
N VAL A 155 15.47 28.73 7.86
CA VAL A 155 15.51 27.30 7.54
C VAL A 155 16.51 27.08 6.41
N ALA A 156 17.64 26.45 6.69
CA ALA A 156 18.56 26.00 5.66
C ALA A 156 18.07 24.68 5.06
N LYS A 157 17.95 24.62 3.74
CA LYS A 157 17.63 23.38 3.02
C LYS A 157 18.75 22.36 3.23
N HIS A 158 19.97 22.76 2.89
CA HIS A 158 21.17 21.96 3.11
C HIS A 158 21.74 22.22 4.51
N SER A 159 22.02 21.15 5.26
CA SER A 159 22.54 21.24 6.61
C SER A 159 23.99 21.71 6.63
N ALA A 160 24.38 22.44 7.67
CA ALA A 160 25.79 22.73 7.96
C ALA A 160 26.55 21.50 8.49
N ASN A 161 25.84 20.46 8.94
CA ASN A 161 26.44 19.18 9.33
C ASN A 161 26.33 18.17 8.19
N GLU A 162 27.49 17.73 7.69
CA GLU A 162 27.61 16.77 6.61
C GLU A 162 26.93 15.42 6.90
N SER A 163 26.90 14.98 8.17
CA SER A 163 26.27 13.70 8.53
C SER A 163 24.75 13.73 8.33
N VAL A 164 24.11 14.87 8.58
CA VAL A 164 22.68 15.11 8.35
C VAL A 164 22.37 15.08 6.84
N ASN A 165 23.20 15.75 6.03
CA ASN A 165 23.04 15.73 4.57
C ASN A 165 23.15 14.33 3.98
N LYS A 166 24.08 13.52 4.51
CA LYS A 166 24.25 12.14 4.08
C LYS A 166 23.09 11.24 4.50
N ALA A 167 22.63 11.35 5.75
CA ALA A 167 21.57 10.50 6.28
C ALA A 167 20.18 10.81 5.69
N GLU A 168 19.83 12.09 5.53
CA GLU A 168 18.47 12.51 5.16
C GLU A 168 18.34 13.06 3.74
N ARG A 169 19.42 13.61 3.19
CA ARG A 169 19.38 14.41 1.94
C ARG A 169 20.19 13.78 0.81
N THR A 170 20.66 12.55 1.02
CA THR A 170 21.25 11.67 0.00
C THR A 170 20.54 10.34 0.07
N ALA A 171 19.23 10.34 -0.16
CA ALA A 171 18.33 9.23 0.11
C ALA A 171 17.33 9.03 -1.03
N ASP A 172 16.79 7.83 -1.22
CA ASP A 172 15.93 7.49 -2.36
C ASP A 172 14.51 8.07 -2.21
N PHE A 173 14.39 9.39 -2.35
CA PHE A 173 13.13 10.12 -2.35
C PHE A 173 13.32 11.58 -2.82
N TRP A 174 12.23 12.32 -2.94
CA TRP A 174 12.25 13.76 -3.18
C TRP A 174 12.81 14.55 -2.00
N VAL A 175 13.70 15.49 -2.30
CA VAL A 175 14.44 16.29 -1.33
C VAL A 175 13.85 17.72 -1.28
N PHE A 176 13.19 18.00 -0.16
CA PHE A 176 12.45 19.24 0.05
C PHE A 176 13.12 20.18 1.06
N GLY A 177 12.59 21.39 1.16
CA GLY A 177 12.80 22.30 2.30
C GLY A 177 11.49 22.89 2.79
N GLY A 178 11.48 23.41 4.02
CA GLY A 178 10.35 24.16 4.57
C GLY A 178 9.91 23.73 5.96
N ILE A 179 9.00 24.52 6.52
CA ILE A 179 8.27 24.20 7.76
C ILE A 179 7.05 23.38 7.32
N TYR A 180 7.20 22.06 7.25
CA TYR A 180 6.23 21.17 6.58
C TYR A 180 5.34 20.38 7.54
N ARG A 181 5.59 20.49 8.84
CA ARG A 181 4.69 20.06 9.92
C ARG A 181 4.37 21.25 10.86
N PRO A 182 3.33 21.14 11.71
CA PRO A 182 2.85 22.27 12.50
C PRO A 182 3.87 22.93 13.44
N VAL A 183 3.62 24.21 13.72
CA VAL A 183 4.29 25.06 14.70
C VAL A 183 3.25 25.62 15.66
N TYR A 184 3.44 25.41 16.94
CA TYR A 184 2.49 25.84 17.97
C TYR A 184 3.18 26.23 19.27
N LEU A 185 2.45 26.97 20.11
CA LEU A 185 2.82 27.26 21.48
C LEU A 185 2.16 26.23 22.40
N LYS A 186 2.94 25.63 23.29
CA LYS A 186 2.47 24.78 24.39
C LYS A 186 2.56 25.57 25.69
N ILE A 187 1.41 25.89 26.28
CA ILE A 187 1.30 26.68 27.50
C ILE A 187 1.03 25.73 28.68
N VAL A 188 1.90 25.77 29.68
CA VAL A 188 1.88 24.87 30.84
C VAL A 188 2.23 25.63 32.12
N PRO A 189 1.74 25.16 33.29
CA PRO A 189 2.16 25.68 34.58
C PRO A 189 3.67 25.64 34.80
N ASN A 190 4.14 26.53 35.67
CA ASN A 190 5.53 26.56 36.16
C ASN A 190 6.01 25.23 36.78
N GLN A 191 5.08 24.40 37.25
CA GLN A 191 5.30 23.01 37.64
C GLN A 191 4.38 22.12 36.80
N PHE A 192 4.94 21.31 35.92
CA PHE A 192 4.16 20.53 34.97
C PHE A 192 4.78 19.15 34.74
N ILE A 193 3.98 18.28 34.13
CA ILE A 193 4.42 16.97 33.64
C ILE A 193 4.97 17.21 32.23
N GLU A 194 6.26 17.00 32.04
CA GLU A 194 6.97 17.25 30.79
C GLU A 194 6.68 16.17 29.76
N ARG A 195 6.82 14.91 30.17
CA ARG A 195 6.53 13.72 29.38
C ARG A 195 6.21 12.54 30.27
N VAL A 196 5.62 11.51 29.69
CA VAL A 196 5.43 10.21 30.32
C VAL A 196 5.81 9.10 29.33
N ALA A 197 6.32 7.98 29.84
CA ALA A 197 6.60 6.79 29.05
C ALA A 197 5.89 5.59 29.69
N ILE A 198 5.02 4.92 28.93
CA ILE A 198 4.12 3.88 29.41
C ILE A 198 4.61 2.49 28.98
N ASP A 199 4.60 1.54 29.92
CA ASP A 199 4.68 0.10 29.67
C ASP A 199 3.40 -0.56 30.21
N ALA A 200 2.53 -0.98 29.29
CA ALA A 200 1.24 -1.60 29.58
C ALA A 200 1.19 -3.00 28.96
N GLN A 201 1.48 -4.02 29.77
CA GLN A 201 1.70 -5.38 29.31
C GLN A 201 0.41 -6.19 29.17
N ALA A 202 0.42 -7.20 28.30
CA ALA A 202 -0.73 -8.08 28.06
C ALA A 202 -1.19 -8.85 29.31
N ASN A 203 -0.32 -9.03 30.29
CA ASN A 203 -0.66 -9.67 31.57
C ASN A 203 -1.42 -8.73 32.54
N GLY A 204 -1.65 -7.47 32.15
CA GLY A 204 -2.29 -6.42 32.95
C GLY A 204 -1.38 -5.63 33.89
N GLU A 205 -0.06 -5.87 33.87
CA GLU A 205 0.90 -4.96 34.50
C GLU A 205 0.92 -3.62 33.74
N PHE A 206 0.75 -2.55 34.50
CA PHE A 206 0.88 -1.19 34.01
C PHE A 206 1.95 -0.50 34.82
N SER A 207 2.92 0.11 34.13
CA SER A 207 3.87 1.04 34.72
C SER A 207 4.05 2.25 33.81
N ALA A 208 4.32 3.41 34.41
CA ALA A 208 4.62 4.61 33.65
C ALA A 208 5.70 5.43 34.36
N GLU A 209 6.69 5.88 33.61
CA GLU A 209 7.69 6.83 34.06
C GLU A 209 7.20 8.26 33.81
N VAL A 210 6.98 9.02 34.89
CA VAL A 210 6.46 10.39 34.82
C VAL A 210 7.58 11.39 35.08
N PHE A 211 7.91 12.20 34.08
CA PHE A 211 8.95 13.22 34.14
C PHE A 211 8.30 14.57 34.43
N SER A 212 8.65 15.19 35.56
CA SER A 212 8.09 16.48 35.99
C SER A 212 9.15 17.58 35.96
N SER A 213 8.83 18.72 35.37
CA SER A 213 9.70 19.90 35.40
C SER A 213 9.26 20.86 36.48
N THR A 214 10.22 21.32 37.29
CA THR A 214 10.01 22.36 38.30
C THR A 214 11.14 23.36 38.25
N ASN A 215 10.82 24.65 38.20
CA ASN A 215 11.84 25.70 38.33
C ASN A 215 12.43 25.65 39.75
N THR A 216 13.65 25.11 39.87
CA THR A 216 14.34 24.85 41.14
C THR A 216 14.84 26.12 41.84
N SER A 217 14.79 27.28 41.17
CA SER A 217 15.36 28.53 41.70
C SER A 217 14.48 29.24 42.75
N LYS A 218 13.20 28.84 42.92
CA LYS A 218 12.25 29.53 43.83
C LYS A 218 11.53 28.68 44.88
N ASN A 219 11.73 27.35 44.95
CA ASN A 219 10.94 26.51 45.86
C ASN A 219 11.78 25.55 46.71
N ILE A 220 12.10 25.97 47.94
CA ILE A 220 12.18 25.08 49.09
C ILE A 220 10.75 25.05 49.67
N GLY A 221 9.88 24.21 49.08
CA GLY A 221 8.43 24.13 49.33
C GLY A 221 7.89 22.69 49.20
N PRO A 222 6.60 22.43 49.50
CA PRO A 222 6.07 21.15 49.99
C PRO A 222 6.24 19.95 49.05
N LYS A 223 6.14 18.74 49.63
CA LYS A 223 6.10 17.45 48.91
C LYS A 223 5.05 17.48 47.79
N PHE A 224 5.47 17.16 46.56
CA PHE A 224 4.56 16.96 45.44
C PHE A 224 4.14 15.49 45.38
N SER A 225 3.03 15.20 44.70
CA SER A 225 2.60 13.83 44.39
C SER A 225 2.20 13.70 42.92
N ILE A 226 2.33 12.49 42.40
CA ILE A 226 1.82 12.10 41.08
C ILE A 226 0.67 11.13 41.32
N GLU A 227 -0.46 11.38 40.68
CA GLU A 227 -1.60 10.47 40.61
C GLU A 227 -1.87 10.12 39.14
N ALA A 228 -2.22 8.87 38.87
CA ALA A 228 -2.65 8.37 37.58
C ALA A 228 -4.02 7.71 37.72
N GLN A 229 -4.85 7.81 36.69
CA GLN A 229 -6.12 7.09 36.61
C GLN A 229 -6.34 6.61 35.18
N VAL A 230 -6.48 5.29 35.02
CA VAL A 230 -6.80 4.68 33.72
C VAL A 230 -8.30 4.73 33.48
N LYS A 231 -8.67 5.09 32.26
CA LYS A 231 -10.05 5.22 31.78
C LYS A 231 -10.20 4.52 30.43
N THR A 232 -11.43 4.18 30.08
CA THR A 232 -11.77 3.84 28.70
C THR A 232 -11.51 5.04 27.80
N ILE A 233 -11.43 4.82 26.48
CA ILE A 233 -11.26 5.93 25.52
C ILE A 233 -12.38 6.98 25.63
N ASP A 234 -13.59 6.56 26.01
CA ASP A 234 -14.76 7.44 26.23
C ASP A 234 -14.73 8.22 27.56
N GLY A 235 -13.74 7.96 28.43
CA GLY A 235 -13.54 8.71 29.68
C GLY A 235 -14.05 8.03 30.95
N GLU A 236 -14.55 6.80 30.86
CA GLU A 236 -15.06 6.08 32.03
C GLU A 236 -13.91 5.46 32.85
N PRO A 237 -13.84 5.67 34.18
CA PRO A 237 -12.80 5.10 35.02
C PRO A 237 -12.75 3.57 35.00
N VAL A 238 -11.57 3.02 34.70
CA VAL A 238 -11.27 1.57 34.76
C VAL A 238 -10.57 1.20 36.07
N SER A 239 -9.92 2.18 36.71
CA SER A 239 -9.30 2.01 38.03
C SER A 239 -9.65 3.13 39.01
N THR A 240 -9.46 2.84 40.30
CA THR A 240 -9.27 3.90 41.30
C THR A 240 -7.94 4.62 41.04
N PRO A 241 -7.82 5.92 41.36
CA PRO A 241 -6.55 6.62 41.21
C PRO A 241 -5.42 5.95 42.00
N PHE A 242 -4.22 5.91 41.42
CA PHE A 242 -3.01 5.30 41.99
C PHE A 242 -1.82 6.23 41.77
N GLY A 243 -0.72 6.09 42.51
CA GLY A 243 0.45 6.94 42.30
C GLY A 243 1.40 7.03 43.50
N VAL A 244 2.22 8.08 43.51
CA VAL A 244 3.27 8.30 44.51
C VAL A 244 2.99 9.57 45.30
N GLU A 245 2.83 9.45 46.62
CA GLU A 245 2.44 10.54 47.52
C GLU A 245 3.54 11.57 47.80
N THR A 246 4.81 11.24 47.55
CA THR A 246 5.92 12.16 47.82
C THR A 246 7.00 11.98 46.76
N ILE A 247 7.18 13.01 45.95
CA ILE A 247 8.29 13.13 45.00
C ILE A 247 9.11 14.37 45.34
N THR A 248 10.41 14.29 45.09
CA THR A 248 11.30 15.46 45.08
C THR A 248 11.46 15.87 43.63
N PRO A 249 10.94 17.02 43.22
CA PRO A 249 11.09 17.43 41.83
C PRO A 249 12.54 17.73 41.47
N GLY A 250 12.93 17.34 40.26
CA GLY A 250 14.25 17.60 39.70
C GLY A 250 14.23 17.36 38.19
N SER A 251 15.01 18.14 37.44
CA SER A 251 14.95 18.18 35.98
C SER A 251 15.39 16.88 35.27
N ASN A 252 15.84 15.85 35.99
CA ASN A 252 16.44 14.63 35.41
C ASN A 252 16.00 13.32 36.11
N SER A 253 14.95 13.33 36.93
CA SER A 253 14.48 12.11 37.62
C SER A 253 13.00 11.86 37.32
N SER A 254 12.68 10.69 36.79
CA SER A 254 11.30 10.23 36.65
C SER A 254 10.74 9.71 37.98
N THR A 255 9.42 9.72 38.09
CA THR A 255 8.69 8.99 39.12
C THR A 255 7.92 7.85 38.45
N THR A 256 8.16 6.62 38.87
CA THR A 256 7.38 5.46 38.40
C THR A 256 6.06 5.37 39.15
N VAL A 257 4.95 5.31 38.42
CA VAL A 257 3.64 4.90 38.93
C VAL A 257 3.28 3.55 38.33
N ALA A 258 2.64 2.68 39.12
CA ALA A 258 2.31 1.34 38.67
C ALA A 258 0.97 0.85 39.25
N ALA A 259 0.31 -0.03 38.51
CA ALA A 259 -0.92 -0.69 38.89
C ALA A 259 -1.03 -2.07 38.21
N LYS A 260 -1.95 -2.90 38.70
CA LYS A 260 -2.31 -4.18 38.08
C LYS A 260 -3.79 -4.15 37.68
N PHE A 261 -4.07 -4.61 36.46
CA PHE A 261 -5.40 -4.71 35.89
C PHE A 261 -5.74 -6.17 35.64
N ASP A 262 -6.92 -6.60 36.07
CA ASP A 262 -7.38 -7.96 35.84
C ASP A 262 -8.00 -8.09 34.46
N SER A 263 -7.38 -8.90 33.59
CA SER A 263 -7.89 -9.23 32.24
C SER A 263 -8.28 -8.02 31.38
N PRO A 264 -7.36 -7.05 31.15
CA PRO A 264 -7.66 -5.92 30.27
C PRO A 264 -7.97 -6.38 28.84
N GLN A 265 -8.79 -5.63 28.12
CA GLN A 265 -8.90 -5.80 26.66
C GLN A 265 -7.55 -5.45 26.02
N LEU A 266 -6.99 -6.38 25.26
CA LEU A 266 -5.66 -6.25 24.68
C LEU A 266 -5.70 -5.54 23.34
N TRP A 267 -4.65 -4.78 23.05
CA TRP A 267 -4.44 -4.17 21.74
C TRP A 267 -3.71 -5.13 20.81
N SER A 268 -4.20 -5.25 19.58
CA SER A 268 -3.51 -5.86 18.43
C SER A 268 -4.00 -5.18 17.14
N ALA A 269 -3.34 -5.41 16.00
CA ALA A 269 -3.81 -4.88 14.72
C ALA A 269 -5.21 -5.40 14.30
N GLU A 270 -5.65 -6.55 14.84
CA GLU A 270 -6.99 -7.09 14.59
C GLU A 270 -8.04 -6.60 15.59
N LYS A 271 -7.60 -6.24 16.81
CA LYS A 271 -8.44 -5.80 17.94
C LYS A 271 -7.79 -4.56 18.58
N PRO A 272 -7.94 -3.36 17.99
CA PRO A 272 -7.23 -2.15 18.43
C PRO A 272 -7.88 -1.52 19.68
N ASN A 273 -7.95 -2.28 20.78
CA ASN A 273 -8.54 -1.79 22.04
C ASN A 273 -7.63 -0.74 22.69
N LEU A 274 -8.13 0.49 22.83
CA LEU A 274 -7.39 1.61 23.42
C LEU A 274 -7.99 2.08 24.75
N TYR A 275 -7.10 2.59 25.60
CA TYR A 275 -7.40 3.26 26.86
C TYR A 275 -6.78 4.64 26.86
N GLN A 276 -7.15 5.45 27.86
CA GLN A 276 -6.43 6.66 28.19
C GLN A 276 -6.03 6.66 29.67
N VAL A 277 -4.89 7.26 29.99
CA VAL A 277 -4.45 7.47 31.37
C VAL A 277 -4.30 8.96 31.63
N GLU A 278 -5.01 9.45 32.63
CA GLU A 278 -4.88 10.82 33.11
C GLU A 278 -3.83 10.86 34.23
N PHE A 279 -2.78 11.65 34.04
CA PHE A 279 -1.76 11.92 35.05
C PHE A 279 -1.94 13.31 35.65
N ARG A 280 -1.91 13.41 36.97
CA ARG A 280 -2.07 14.64 37.75
C ARG A 280 -0.86 14.88 38.63
N LEU A 281 -0.21 16.02 38.46
CA LEU A 281 0.80 16.54 39.39
C LEU A 281 0.09 17.36 40.47
N LYS A 282 0.32 17.03 41.74
CA LYS A 282 -0.39 17.63 42.88
C LYS A 282 0.54 18.23 43.91
N ARG A 283 0.01 19.22 44.64
CA ARG A 283 0.58 19.80 45.85
C ARG A 283 -0.45 19.68 46.98
N GLY A 284 -0.32 18.64 47.80
CA GLY A 284 -1.38 18.27 48.73
C GLY A 284 -2.64 17.83 47.97
N SER A 285 -3.77 18.52 48.17
CA SER A 285 -5.03 18.25 47.45
C SER A 285 -5.21 19.09 46.17
N GLU A 286 -4.35 20.09 45.95
CA GLU A 286 -4.38 20.94 44.77
C GLU A 286 -3.77 20.21 43.56
N VAL A 287 -4.50 20.17 42.45
CA VAL A 287 -3.96 19.67 41.16
C VAL A 287 -3.31 20.83 40.43
N LEU A 288 -1.99 20.75 40.23
CA LEU A 288 -1.20 21.77 39.55
C LEU A 288 -1.26 21.62 38.03
N HIS A 289 -1.14 20.38 37.55
CA HIS A 289 -1.14 20.08 36.11
C HIS A 289 -1.78 18.72 35.85
N SER A 290 -2.49 18.60 34.73
CA SER A 290 -2.99 17.33 34.23
C SER A 290 -2.64 17.11 32.76
N THR A 291 -2.18 15.91 32.42
CA THR A 291 -1.99 15.46 31.03
C THR A 291 -2.67 14.11 30.83
N THR A 292 -3.03 13.78 29.59
CA THR A 292 -3.67 12.51 29.24
C THR A 292 -2.93 11.89 28.07
N GLU A 293 -2.64 10.59 28.17
CA GLU A 293 -2.05 9.81 27.08
C GLU A 293 -2.96 8.66 26.69
N ARG A 294 -2.99 8.34 25.39
CA ARG A 294 -3.61 7.12 24.88
C ARG A 294 -2.60 5.98 24.92
N PHE A 295 -3.06 4.77 25.19
CA PHE A 295 -2.23 3.56 25.17
C PHE A 295 -3.08 2.30 24.95
N GLY A 296 -2.43 1.16 24.68
CA GLY A 296 -3.07 -0.15 24.58
C GLY A 296 -2.29 -1.20 25.37
N PHE A 297 -2.99 -2.10 26.08
CA PHE A 297 -2.34 -3.22 26.77
C PHE A 297 -1.85 -4.25 25.76
N ARG A 298 -0.53 -4.42 25.65
CA ARG A 298 0.06 -5.47 24.81
C ARG A 298 1.49 -5.83 25.23
N THR A 299 1.94 -7.00 24.80
CA THR A 299 3.35 -7.42 24.96
C THR A 299 3.89 -7.88 23.62
N VAL A 300 5.09 -7.43 23.26
CA VAL A 300 5.80 -7.80 22.03
C VAL A 300 7.06 -8.56 22.40
N GLU A 301 7.30 -9.69 21.74
CA GLU A 301 8.48 -10.51 21.99
C GLU A 301 9.08 -11.00 20.67
N VAL A 302 10.40 -10.90 20.56
CA VAL A 302 11.19 -11.63 19.57
C VAL A 302 11.69 -12.90 20.24
N ARG A 303 11.16 -14.06 19.81
CA ARG A 303 11.61 -15.36 20.30
C ARG A 303 12.51 -15.99 19.25
N ALA A 304 13.82 -15.94 19.51
CA ALA A 304 14.84 -16.56 18.66
C ALA A 304 14.47 -18.02 18.33
N ASP A 305 14.84 -18.49 17.14
CA ASP A 305 14.48 -19.82 16.60
C ASP A 305 12.99 -20.08 16.35
N ASP A 306 12.10 -19.10 16.58
CA ASP A 306 10.66 -19.30 16.46
C ASP A 306 9.95 -18.16 15.70
N GLY A 307 9.85 -16.95 16.25
CA GLY A 307 9.08 -15.89 15.58
C GLY A 307 8.78 -14.66 16.42
N ILE A 308 7.95 -13.80 15.84
CA ILE A 308 7.47 -12.57 16.47
C ILE A 308 6.14 -12.86 17.17
N TYR A 309 6.03 -12.42 18.41
CA TYR A 309 4.86 -12.64 19.24
C TYR A 309 4.23 -11.32 19.68
N VAL A 310 2.90 -11.23 19.56
CA VAL A 310 2.10 -10.17 20.17
C VAL A 310 1.09 -10.84 21.10
N ASN A 311 1.05 -10.42 22.36
CA ASN A 311 0.13 -10.96 23.37
C ASN A 311 0.23 -12.50 23.52
N GLY A 312 1.46 -13.03 23.38
CA GLY A 312 1.73 -14.47 23.44
C GLY A 312 1.29 -15.28 22.20
N GLN A 313 0.72 -14.65 21.16
CA GLN A 313 0.39 -15.27 19.87
C GLN A 313 1.46 -14.97 18.83
N LYS A 314 1.88 -15.99 18.07
CA LYS A 314 2.82 -15.83 16.95
C LYS A 314 2.11 -15.09 15.82
N VAL A 315 2.64 -13.93 15.44
CA VAL A 315 2.09 -13.10 14.35
C VAL A 315 2.98 -13.19 13.12
N VAL A 316 2.39 -12.97 11.95
CA VAL A 316 3.11 -12.83 10.69
C VAL A 316 2.81 -11.44 10.15
N LEU A 317 3.86 -10.64 9.95
CA LEU A 317 3.73 -9.27 9.46
C LEU A 317 3.58 -9.28 7.94
N LYS A 318 2.40 -8.92 7.45
CA LYS A 318 2.10 -8.70 6.04
C LYS A 318 2.15 -7.20 5.84
N GLY A 319 3.29 -6.67 5.40
CA GLY A 319 3.54 -5.25 5.42
C GLY A 319 3.97 -4.64 4.11
N VAL A 320 4.12 -3.32 4.14
CA VAL A 320 4.60 -2.49 3.03
C VAL A 320 5.42 -1.32 3.58
N ASN A 321 6.38 -0.86 2.80
CA ASN A 321 7.12 0.37 3.07
C ASN A 321 6.28 1.59 2.67
N ARG A 322 6.35 2.66 3.45
CA ARG A 322 5.59 3.88 3.19
C ARG A 322 6.48 5.12 3.35
N HIS A 323 6.69 5.82 2.25
CA HIS A 323 7.11 7.22 2.31
C HIS A 323 5.94 8.13 2.71
N SER A 324 6.22 9.37 3.13
CA SER A 324 5.20 10.39 3.35
C SER A 324 5.19 11.34 2.16
N THR A 325 4.26 11.14 1.21
CA THR A 325 4.12 12.00 0.05
C THR A 325 2.67 12.13 -0.42
N TRP A 326 2.36 13.29 -0.98
CA TRP A 326 1.16 13.59 -1.75
C TRP A 326 1.54 14.47 -2.94
N PRO A 327 0.99 14.24 -4.16
CA PRO A 327 1.51 14.88 -5.37
C PRO A 327 1.55 16.41 -5.31
N ASP A 328 0.54 17.05 -4.70
CA ASP A 328 0.40 18.50 -4.65
C ASP A 328 1.17 19.17 -3.50
N SER A 329 1.49 18.44 -2.42
CA SER A 329 2.02 19.01 -1.18
C SER A 329 3.35 18.40 -0.70
N GLY A 330 3.89 17.44 -1.46
CA GLY A 330 5.07 16.69 -1.06
C GLY A 330 4.81 15.97 0.26
N ARG A 331 5.71 16.13 1.24
CA ARG A 331 5.63 15.44 2.55
C ARG A 331 4.72 16.13 3.56
N CYS A 332 4.14 17.28 3.23
CA CYS A 332 3.14 17.91 4.08
C CYS A 332 1.80 17.20 3.86
N LEU A 333 1.36 16.40 4.83
CA LEU A 333 0.17 15.55 4.73
C LEU A 333 -0.95 16.03 5.67
N SER A 334 -2.11 15.40 5.57
CA SER A 334 -3.32 15.65 6.35
C SER A 334 -3.90 14.34 6.86
N GLU A 335 -4.75 14.39 7.88
CA GLU A 335 -5.45 13.21 8.42
C GLU A 335 -6.09 12.37 7.31
N ALA A 336 -6.77 13.03 6.36
CA ALA A 336 -7.45 12.36 5.27
C ALA A 336 -6.52 11.51 4.40
N VAL A 337 -5.28 11.97 4.17
CA VAL A 337 -4.29 11.23 3.38
C VAL A 337 -3.70 10.09 4.23
N HIS A 338 -3.40 10.33 5.50
CA HIS A 338 -2.94 9.28 6.40
C HIS A 338 -3.97 8.15 6.54
N ARG A 339 -5.25 8.49 6.70
CA ARG A 339 -6.35 7.53 6.77
C ARG A 339 -6.51 6.77 5.46
N LEU A 340 -6.47 7.47 4.31
CA LEU A 340 -6.49 6.84 2.99
C LEU A 340 -5.35 5.82 2.83
N ASP A 341 -4.13 6.17 3.25
CA ASP A 341 -2.99 5.26 3.15
C ASP A 341 -3.19 4.01 4.03
N ILE A 342 -3.65 4.18 5.29
CA ILE A 342 -3.92 3.05 6.20
C ILE A 342 -5.04 2.15 5.64
N GLU A 343 -6.12 2.75 5.14
CA GLU A 343 -7.23 2.01 4.53
C GLU A 343 -6.81 1.30 3.25
N THR A 344 -5.89 1.88 2.47
CA THR A 344 -5.29 1.25 1.28
C THR A 344 -4.46 0.04 1.67
N ILE A 345 -3.58 0.16 2.66
CA ILE A 345 -2.79 -0.94 3.22
C ILE A 345 -3.71 -2.07 3.70
N GLN A 346 -4.67 -1.74 4.55
CA GLN A 346 -5.63 -2.71 5.09
C GLN A 346 -6.55 -3.32 4.02
N GLY A 347 -6.81 -2.60 2.92
CA GLY A 347 -7.55 -3.07 1.75
C GLY A 347 -6.84 -4.18 0.98
N MET A 348 -5.51 -4.28 1.10
CA MET A 348 -4.70 -5.38 0.57
C MET A 348 -4.52 -6.52 1.59
N ASN A 349 -5.30 -6.54 2.68
CA ASN A 349 -5.19 -7.49 3.77
C ASN A 349 -3.83 -7.46 4.51
N MET A 350 -3.12 -6.34 4.42
CA MET A 350 -1.89 -6.09 5.19
C MET A 350 -2.21 -5.70 6.63
N ASN A 351 -1.27 -5.96 7.53
CA ASN A 351 -1.38 -5.66 8.97
C ASN A 351 -0.16 -4.90 9.53
N ALA A 352 0.81 -4.54 8.70
CA ALA A 352 2.00 -3.83 9.12
C ALA A 352 2.45 -2.76 8.11
N VAL A 353 3.19 -1.76 8.58
CA VAL A 353 3.83 -0.73 7.76
C VAL A 353 5.21 -0.42 8.31
N ARG A 354 6.17 -0.20 7.43
CA ARG A 354 7.50 0.30 7.77
C ARG A 354 7.65 1.74 7.34
N MET A 355 8.18 2.58 8.23
CA MET A 355 8.35 4.00 8.00
C MET A 355 9.66 4.31 7.28
N SER A 356 9.74 3.91 6.00
CA SER A 356 10.91 4.14 5.16
C SER A 356 11.11 5.65 4.88
N HIS A 357 12.22 6.28 5.19
CA HIS A 357 13.28 5.88 6.12
C HIS A 357 13.43 6.99 7.16
N TYR A 358 12.38 7.24 7.92
CA TYR A 358 12.29 8.36 8.88
C TYR A 358 11.02 8.26 9.75
N PRO A 359 10.98 8.95 10.89
CA PRO A 359 9.81 8.93 11.75
C PRO A 359 8.57 9.51 11.06
N PRO A 360 7.40 8.85 11.21
CA PRO A 360 6.15 9.31 10.63
C PRO A 360 5.67 10.61 11.27
N ASP A 361 4.62 11.16 10.66
CA ASP A 361 3.80 12.20 11.26
C ASP A 361 3.10 11.63 12.50
N PRO A 362 3.02 12.38 13.62
CA PRO A 362 2.38 11.89 14.85
C PRO A 362 0.94 11.42 14.61
N GLN A 363 0.19 12.15 13.76
CA GLN A 363 -1.18 11.80 13.40
C GLN A 363 -1.29 10.45 12.68
N PHE A 364 -0.26 10.03 11.93
CA PHE A 364 -0.25 8.71 11.31
C PHE A 364 -0.17 7.60 12.37
N LEU A 365 0.70 7.74 13.37
CA LEU A 365 0.78 6.79 14.50
C LEU A 365 -0.52 6.77 15.31
N ASP A 366 -1.11 7.95 15.52
CA ASP A 366 -2.40 8.07 16.21
C ASP A 366 -3.52 7.28 15.51
N LEU A 367 -3.51 7.26 14.18
CA LEU A 367 -4.45 6.50 13.36
C LEU A 367 -4.09 5.02 13.29
N CYS A 368 -2.80 4.65 13.28
CA CYS A 368 -2.37 3.24 13.35
C CYS A 368 -2.81 2.58 14.66
N ASP A 369 -2.75 3.32 15.77
CA ASP A 369 -3.27 2.87 17.07
C ASP A 369 -4.78 2.60 17.02
N GLU A 370 -5.53 3.51 16.41
CA GLU A 370 -7.01 3.49 16.34
C GLU A 370 -7.53 2.43 15.36
N LEU A 371 -6.93 2.38 14.17
CA LEU A 371 -7.39 1.53 13.05
C LEU A 371 -6.79 0.13 13.10
N GLY A 372 -5.72 -0.08 13.88
CA GLY A 372 -5.03 -1.36 14.01
C GLY A 372 -4.05 -1.61 12.86
N LEU A 373 -2.84 -1.08 12.98
CA LEU A 373 -1.74 -1.35 12.06
C LEU A 373 -0.42 -1.40 12.83
N TYR A 374 0.37 -2.46 12.65
CA TYR A 374 1.69 -2.58 13.28
C TYR A 374 2.71 -1.69 12.56
N VAL A 375 3.61 -1.04 13.32
CA VAL A 375 4.57 -0.08 12.78
C VAL A 375 6.01 -0.48 13.13
N LEU A 376 6.90 -0.38 12.14
CA LEU A 376 8.35 -0.28 12.32
C LEU A 376 8.71 1.21 12.18
N ASP A 377 9.14 1.83 13.29
CA ASP A 377 9.39 3.27 13.36
C ASP A 377 10.90 3.55 13.30
N GLU A 378 11.33 4.36 12.35
CA GLU A 378 12.70 4.37 11.86
C GLU A 378 13.41 5.69 12.11
N LEU A 379 14.57 5.65 12.77
CA LEU A 379 15.52 6.76 12.78
C LEU A 379 16.05 6.96 11.36
N ALA A 380 16.02 8.19 10.87
CA ALA A 380 16.30 8.43 9.47
C ALA A 380 17.76 8.18 9.07
N GLY A 381 17.98 7.49 7.95
CA GLY A 381 19.32 7.20 7.42
C GLY A 381 19.24 6.21 6.26
N TRP A 382 19.93 6.48 5.16
CA TRP A 382 20.00 5.58 4.00
C TRP A 382 21.41 5.55 3.42
N HIS A 383 22.05 4.36 3.41
CA HIS A 383 23.48 4.12 3.10
C HIS A 383 24.48 4.85 4.01
N TRP A 384 24.03 5.87 4.75
CA TRP A 384 24.80 6.70 5.66
C TRP A 384 23.97 7.07 6.88
N HIS A 385 24.66 7.36 7.99
CA HIS A 385 24.06 7.64 9.29
C HIS A 385 24.50 9.01 9.83
N TYR A 386 23.76 9.54 10.80
CA TYR A 386 24.23 10.70 11.57
C TYR A 386 25.50 10.39 12.34
N ASP A 387 26.33 11.41 12.56
CA ASP A 387 27.33 11.32 13.62
C ASP A 387 26.66 11.10 14.99
N THR A 388 27.39 10.55 15.94
CA THR A 388 26.82 10.16 17.24
C THR A 388 26.27 11.35 18.02
N GLN A 389 26.81 12.57 17.86
CA GLN A 389 26.33 13.72 18.61
C GLN A 389 24.92 14.12 18.16
N ILE A 390 24.72 14.27 16.85
CA ILE A 390 23.40 14.56 16.30
C ILE A 390 22.47 13.35 16.45
N GLY A 391 22.93 12.15 16.12
CA GLY A 391 22.15 10.92 16.24
C GLY A 391 21.60 10.68 17.65
N SER A 392 22.39 10.94 18.71
CA SER A 392 21.92 10.85 20.09
C SER A 392 20.79 11.82 20.43
N GLN A 393 20.82 13.03 19.86
CA GLN A 393 19.74 14.00 20.01
C GLN A 393 18.49 13.49 19.28
N LEU A 394 18.64 13.03 18.05
CA LEU A 394 17.51 12.61 17.21
C LEU A 394 16.84 11.32 17.71
N VAL A 395 17.60 10.35 18.24
CA VAL A 395 17.03 9.16 18.91
C VAL A 395 16.19 9.55 20.11
N LYS A 396 16.65 10.52 20.91
CA LYS A 396 15.85 11.04 22.03
C LYS A 396 14.55 11.67 21.52
N GLU A 397 14.62 12.52 20.51
CA GLU A 397 13.47 13.22 19.95
C GLU A 397 12.44 12.25 19.34
N LEU A 398 12.91 11.21 18.64
CA LEU A 398 12.10 10.11 18.12
C LEU A 398 11.41 9.33 19.26
N VAL A 399 12.19 8.66 20.10
CA VAL A 399 11.63 7.69 21.05
C VAL A 399 10.77 8.38 22.10
N THR A 400 11.18 9.55 22.61
CA THR A 400 10.37 10.24 23.63
C THR A 400 9.04 10.78 23.09
N ARG A 401 8.92 10.99 21.78
CA ARG A 401 7.67 11.36 21.12
C ARG A 401 6.74 10.15 20.99
N ASP A 402 7.29 9.00 20.56
CA ASP A 402 6.48 7.91 20.01
C ASP A 402 6.33 6.69 20.93
N VAL A 403 7.05 6.64 22.06
CA VAL A 403 7.11 5.49 22.99
C VAL A 403 5.74 4.96 23.46
N ASN A 404 4.74 5.83 23.55
CA ASN A 404 3.40 5.49 24.06
C ASN A 404 2.48 4.84 23.03
N HIS A 405 2.85 4.81 21.74
CA HIS A 405 2.04 4.20 20.69
C HIS A 405 2.07 2.66 20.78
N PRO A 406 0.93 1.98 21.02
CA PRO A 406 0.86 0.53 20.91
C PRO A 406 1.12 0.04 19.48
N ALA A 407 0.90 0.83 18.44
CA ALA A 407 1.21 0.45 17.06
C ALA A 407 2.69 0.12 16.81
N VAL A 408 3.62 0.82 17.46
CA VAL A 408 5.07 0.67 17.23
C VAL A 408 5.58 -0.64 17.83
N LEU A 409 5.89 -1.64 17.00
CA LEU A 409 6.43 -2.92 17.47
C LEU A 409 7.95 -2.91 17.61
N PHE A 410 8.62 -2.20 16.69
CA PHE A 410 10.07 -2.17 16.56
C PHE A 410 10.55 -0.74 16.32
N TRP A 411 11.77 -0.48 16.77
CA TRP A 411 12.54 0.69 16.36
C TRP A 411 13.55 0.27 15.29
N ASP A 412 13.69 1.05 14.23
CA ASP A 412 14.69 0.82 13.20
C ASP A 412 15.79 1.90 13.31
N ASN A 413 17.07 1.51 13.26
CA ASN A 413 18.19 2.45 13.37
C ASN A 413 18.79 2.75 11.98
N GLY A 414 18.01 3.34 11.07
CA GLY A 414 18.43 3.63 9.69
C GLY A 414 18.25 2.45 8.73
N ASN A 415 18.68 2.63 7.47
CA ASN A 415 18.47 1.67 6.38
C ASN A 415 19.74 1.38 5.57
N GLU A 416 19.94 0.11 5.16
CA GLU A 416 20.96 -0.30 4.17
C GLU A 416 22.38 0.20 4.48
N GLY A 417 22.85 0.02 5.71
CA GLY A 417 24.15 0.53 6.17
C GLY A 417 24.11 1.95 6.74
N GLY A 418 22.93 2.59 6.72
CA GLY A 418 22.63 3.85 7.41
C GLY A 418 22.49 3.73 8.93
N PHE A 419 23.05 2.68 9.54
CA PHE A 419 22.97 2.41 10.97
C PHE A 419 24.18 2.96 11.72
N ASN A 420 23.93 3.63 12.84
CA ASN A 420 24.98 3.99 13.79
C ASN A 420 24.86 3.09 15.03
N TYR A 421 25.67 2.03 15.09
CA TYR A 421 25.67 1.07 16.20
C TYR A 421 25.91 1.70 17.59
N SER A 422 26.51 2.90 17.67
CA SER A 422 26.69 3.60 18.96
C SER A 422 25.37 4.15 19.52
N LEU A 423 24.29 4.10 18.74
CA LEU A 423 22.96 4.56 19.11
C LEU A 423 22.02 3.42 19.56
N ASP A 424 22.36 2.15 19.30
CA ASP A 424 21.44 1.01 19.50
C ASP A 424 20.90 0.94 20.95
N GLU A 425 21.77 1.07 21.94
CA GLU A 425 21.35 1.04 23.36
C GLU A 425 20.51 2.27 23.76
N GLN A 426 20.60 3.38 23.02
CA GLN A 426 19.95 4.64 23.38
C GLN A 426 18.45 4.61 23.16
N PHE A 427 17.96 3.77 22.25
CA PHE A 427 16.52 3.53 22.10
C PHE A 427 15.93 3.02 23.43
N GLY A 428 16.60 2.05 24.06
CA GLY A 428 16.21 1.50 25.35
C GLY A 428 16.39 2.45 26.55
N TRP A 429 17.08 3.58 26.40
CA TRP A 429 17.15 4.60 27.46
C TRP A 429 15.84 5.39 27.60
N TYR A 430 15.08 5.47 26.51
CA TYR A 430 13.85 6.27 26.44
C TYR A 430 12.59 5.39 26.31
N ASP A 431 12.74 4.10 25.98
CA ASP A 431 11.65 3.12 25.88
C ASP A 431 11.64 2.12 27.05
N PRO A 432 10.73 2.27 28.04
CA PRO A 432 10.64 1.35 29.18
C PRO A 432 10.14 -0.04 28.79
N GLN A 433 9.57 -0.21 27.58
CA GLN A 433 9.14 -1.51 27.07
C GLN A 433 10.30 -2.35 26.53
N HIS A 434 11.48 -1.73 26.33
CA HIS A 434 12.66 -2.37 25.73
C HIS A 434 12.34 -3.09 24.41
N ARG A 435 11.56 -2.42 23.53
CA ARG A 435 11.26 -2.96 22.19
C ARG A 435 12.55 -3.25 21.44
N THR A 436 12.52 -4.29 20.60
CA THR A 436 13.69 -4.69 19.82
C THR A 436 14.03 -3.64 18.77
N VAL A 437 15.32 -3.30 18.68
CA VAL A 437 15.87 -2.46 17.62
C VAL A 437 16.27 -3.33 16.43
N LEU A 438 15.89 -2.96 15.21
CA LEU A 438 16.25 -3.64 13.97
C LEU A 438 17.20 -2.79 13.12
N HIS A 439 17.97 -3.46 12.25
CA HIS A 439 18.79 -2.86 11.20
C HIS A 439 18.26 -3.34 9.84
N PRO A 440 17.25 -2.67 9.25
CA PRO A 440 16.71 -3.00 7.93
C PRO A 440 17.79 -3.22 6.87
N TRP A 441 17.78 -4.39 6.22
CA TRP A 441 18.79 -4.98 5.31
C TRP A 441 19.77 -5.98 5.95
N GLU A 442 19.89 -6.01 7.28
CA GLU A 442 20.86 -6.85 8.01
C GLU A 442 20.17 -7.87 8.93
N ALA A 443 20.89 -8.95 9.26
CA ALA A 443 20.54 -9.83 10.36
C ALA A 443 21.02 -9.24 11.69
N PHE A 444 20.09 -8.77 12.52
CA PHE A 444 20.38 -8.11 13.79
C PHE A 444 19.31 -8.46 14.83
N ASN A 445 19.70 -8.57 16.11
CA ASN A 445 18.79 -8.95 17.21
C ASN A 445 17.86 -10.14 16.89
N HIS A 446 18.42 -11.19 16.27
CA HIS A 446 17.73 -12.43 15.89
C HIS A 446 16.67 -12.30 14.79
N VAL A 447 16.62 -11.18 14.08
CA VAL A 447 15.74 -10.96 12.92
C VAL A 447 16.60 -10.70 11.69
N ASN A 448 16.39 -11.47 10.64
CA ASN A 448 16.98 -11.29 9.32
C ASN A 448 16.04 -10.43 8.47
N THR A 449 16.44 -9.17 8.26
CA THR A 449 15.66 -8.15 7.54
C THR A 449 16.16 -7.91 6.11
N ALA A 450 16.95 -8.82 5.54
CA ALA A 450 17.59 -8.65 4.25
C ALA A 450 16.66 -8.22 3.11
N HIS A 451 17.12 -7.25 2.32
CA HIS A 451 16.33 -6.75 1.20
C HIS A 451 16.51 -7.55 -0.08
N TYR A 452 15.44 -7.63 -0.86
CA TYR A 452 15.47 -8.07 -2.25
C TYR A 452 16.26 -9.36 -2.50
N LEU A 453 16.23 -10.35 -1.61
CA LEU A 453 16.87 -11.64 -1.86
C LEU A 453 16.23 -12.35 -3.06
N GLU A 454 17.03 -12.82 -4.01
CA GLU A 454 16.57 -13.73 -5.08
C GLU A 454 15.90 -14.97 -4.47
N PHE A 455 15.03 -15.64 -5.24
CA PHE A 455 14.15 -16.67 -4.69
C PHE A 455 14.91 -17.81 -4.00
N ASP A 456 16.02 -18.27 -4.60
CA ASP A 456 16.87 -19.31 -4.02
C ASP A 456 17.55 -18.87 -2.71
N ARG A 457 17.99 -17.60 -2.64
CA ARG A 457 18.59 -17.01 -1.43
C ARG A 457 17.56 -16.76 -0.34
N ALA A 458 16.36 -16.32 -0.71
CA ALA A 458 15.23 -16.20 0.21
C ALA A 458 14.82 -17.57 0.75
N GLU A 459 14.90 -18.64 -0.05
CA GLU A 459 14.65 -20.00 0.42
C GLU A 459 15.65 -20.43 1.49
N VAL A 460 16.93 -20.11 1.30
CA VAL A 460 17.97 -20.36 2.31
C VAL A 460 17.72 -19.54 3.57
N ALA A 461 17.49 -18.22 3.44
CA ALA A 461 17.21 -17.34 4.57
C ALA A 461 15.98 -17.79 5.36
N SER A 462 14.92 -18.24 4.68
CA SER A 462 13.70 -18.75 5.29
C SER A 462 13.91 -19.98 6.15
N LYS A 463 15.04 -20.70 6.02
CA LYS A 463 15.38 -21.85 6.89
C LYS A 463 16.02 -21.40 8.22
N GLY A 464 16.20 -20.10 8.42
CA GLY A 464 16.79 -19.47 9.59
C GLY A 464 18.24 -19.02 9.42
N VAL A 465 18.75 -19.05 8.19
CA VAL A 465 20.13 -18.65 7.88
C VAL A 465 20.23 -17.11 7.84
N PRO A 466 21.10 -16.49 8.64
CA PRO A 466 21.27 -15.04 8.63
C PRO A 466 21.98 -14.55 7.37
N THR A 467 21.88 -13.25 7.12
CA THR A 467 22.81 -12.55 6.24
C THR A 467 24.12 -12.22 6.94
N ARG A 468 25.16 -12.01 6.14
CA ARG A 468 26.46 -11.53 6.58
C ARG A 468 26.37 -10.08 7.00
N HIS A 469 26.96 -9.80 8.15
CA HIS A 469 27.01 -8.45 8.69
C HIS A 469 27.65 -7.46 7.72
N GLY A 470 26.98 -6.33 7.49
CA GLY A 470 27.43 -5.25 6.62
C GLY A 470 27.42 -5.51 5.10
N THR A 471 27.03 -6.70 4.62
CA THR A 471 26.93 -6.97 3.16
C THR A 471 25.55 -7.39 2.69
N GLY A 472 24.63 -7.78 3.58
CA GLY A 472 23.30 -8.25 3.22
C GLY A 472 23.29 -9.59 2.46
N GLU A 473 24.46 -10.22 2.25
CA GLU A 473 24.58 -11.49 1.54
C GLU A 473 24.23 -12.66 2.46
N VAL A 474 23.33 -13.56 2.04
CA VAL A 474 23.00 -14.76 2.81
C VAL A 474 24.15 -15.77 2.76
N TYR A 475 24.46 -16.44 3.87
CA TYR A 475 25.33 -17.62 3.85
C TYR A 475 24.75 -18.72 2.93
N GLN A 476 25.59 -19.59 2.38
CA GLN A 476 25.09 -20.62 1.45
C GLN A 476 24.31 -21.71 2.18
N GLU A 477 24.78 -22.12 3.36
CA GLU A 477 24.16 -23.13 4.21
C GLU A 477 24.28 -22.73 5.69
N TRP A 478 23.47 -23.35 6.56
CA TRP A 478 23.47 -23.06 8.00
C TRP A 478 24.79 -23.44 8.67
N GLU A 479 25.46 -24.47 8.15
CA GLU A 479 26.74 -24.99 8.63
C GLU A 479 27.88 -23.95 8.56
N ASP A 480 27.72 -22.90 7.77
CA ASP A 480 28.67 -21.78 7.65
C ASP A 480 28.45 -20.69 8.73
N VAL A 481 27.38 -20.80 9.52
CA VAL A 481 26.95 -19.80 10.50
C VAL A 481 27.54 -20.14 11.87
N ASN A 482 28.29 -19.20 12.45
CA ASN A 482 28.86 -19.34 13.79
C ASN A 482 27.97 -18.69 14.86
N ASP A 483 26.67 -18.97 14.81
CA ASP A 483 25.63 -18.52 15.75
C ASP A 483 24.77 -19.73 16.16
N PRO A 484 24.51 -19.97 17.46
CA PRO A 484 23.65 -21.07 17.88
C PRO A 484 22.17 -20.91 17.53
N ASN A 485 21.69 -19.69 17.23
CA ASN A 485 20.27 -19.39 17.06
C ASN A 485 19.95 -19.06 15.59
N LYS A 486 18.87 -19.64 15.08
CA LYS A 486 18.25 -19.27 13.81
C LYS A 486 17.61 -17.89 13.90
N TYR A 487 17.70 -17.18 12.78
CA TYR A 487 17.13 -15.84 12.64
C TYR A 487 15.72 -15.93 12.07
N ILE A 488 14.83 -15.12 12.61
CA ILE A 488 13.49 -14.92 12.06
C ILE A 488 13.64 -14.27 10.70
N TYR A 489 13.07 -14.86 9.66
CA TYR A 489 13.13 -14.26 8.32
C TYR A 489 11.94 -13.33 8.11
N MET A 490 12.24 -12.05 7.97
CA MET A 490 11.27 -10.97 7.77
C MET A 490 11.92 -9.86 6.93
N PRO A 491 12.01 -10.00 5.60
CA PRO A 491 12.58 -8.97 4.75
C PRO A 491 11.81 -7.66 4.93
N THR A 492 12.51 -6.58 5.26
CA THR A 492 11.93 -5.24 5.40
C THR A 492 11.72 -4.55 4.06
N GLU A 493 12.28 -5.11 2.97
CA GLU A 493 11.97 -4.75 1.58
C GLU A 493 12.05 -6.00 0.68
N MET A 494 11.01 -6.28 -0.09
CA MET A 494 11.01 -7.31 -1.12
C MET A 494 10.11 -6.95 -2.30
N LEU A 495 10.36 -7.59 -3.44
CA LEU A 495 9.57 -7.44 -4.68
C LEU A 495 9.31 -5.97 -5.03
N HIS A 496 10.34 -5.26 -5.48
CA HIS A 496 10.26 -3.83 -5.80
C HIS A 496 9.34 -3.54 -7.00
N GLY A 497 8.28 -2.74 -6.80
CA GLY A 497 7.14 -2.58 -7.72
C GLY A 497 7.28 -1.65 -8.93
N LEU A 498 8.49 -1.43 -9.48
CA LEU A 498 8.66 -0.47 -10.59
C LEU A 498 7.71 -0.78 -11.76
N TYR A 499 6.90 0.20 -12.20
CA TYR A 499 5.96 0.06 -13.34
C TYR A 499 5.02 -1.17 -13.21
N ASP A 500 4.73 -1.55 -11.96
CA ASP A 500 4.08 -2.77 -11.46
C ASP A 500 4.62 -4.11 -12.01
N GLY A 501 5.94 -4.16 -12.17
CA GLY A 501 6.72 -5.39 -12.08
C GLY A 501 7.43 -5.47 -10.74
N GLY A 502 7.23 -6.56 -9.99
CA GLY A 502 7.47 -6.64 -8.54
C GLY A 502 6.13 -6.65 -7.80
N SER A 503 6.11 -6.32 -6.51
CA SER A 503 4.91 -6.27 -5.67
C SER A 503 4.07 -7.56 -5.72
N GLY A 504 3.01 -7.62 -6.53
CA GLY A 504 2.21 -8.83 -6.74
C GLY A 504 2.87 -9.87 -7.66
N ALA A 505 3.77 -9.45 -8.56
CA ALA A 505 4.49 -10.35 -9.46
C ALA A 505 5.58 -11.13 -8.69
N GLY A 506 5.45 -12.45 -8.68
CA GLY A 506 6.31 -13.36 -7.90
C GLY A 506 5.86 -13.58 -6.46
N LEU A 507 4.95 -12.76 -5.92
CA LEU A 507 4.51 -12.83 -4.52
C LEU A 507 3.98 -14.20 -4.13
N GLU A 508 3.16 -14.83 -4.97
CA GLU A 508 2.57 -16.13 -4.65
C GLU A 508 3.67 -17.18 -4.39
N ALA A 509 4.71 -17.21 -5.22
CA ALA A 509 5.80 -18.17 -5.06
C ALA A 509 6.60 -17.91 -3.79
N TYR A 510 7.00 -16.65 -3.54
CA TYR A 510 7.73 -16.28 -2.33
C TYR A 510 6.88 -16.58 -1.08
N TRP A 511 5.62 -16.21 -1.08
CA TRP A 511 4.72 -16.41 0.06
C TRP A 511 4.44 -17.89 0.34
N GLU A 512 4.24 -18.71 -0.69
CA GLU A 512 4.13 -20.17 -0.55
C GLU A 512 5.38 -20.81 0.04
N MET A 513 6.56 -20.36 -0.39
CA MET A 513 7.84 -20.81 0.14
C MET A 513 8.02 -20.34 1.61
N MET A 514 7.74 -19.07 1.90
CA MET A 514 7.98 -18.46 3.21
C MET A 514 7.05 -19.06 4.28
N ARG A 515 5.80 -19.36 3.93
CA ARG A 515 4.82 -20.00 4.84
C ARG A 515 5.20 -21.41 5.31
N GLN A 516 6.15 -22.06 4.63
CA GLN A 516 6.68 -23.35 5.06
C GLN A 516 7.82 -23.19 6.09
N SER A 517 8.30 -21.96 6.30
CA SER A 517 9.37 -21.66 7.25
C SER A 517 8.90 -21.83 8.71
N PRO A 518 9.70 -22.47 9.57
CA PRO A 518 9.45 -22.49 11.01
C PRO A 518 9.69 -21.13 11.68
N VAL A 519 10.47 -20.24 11.04
CA VAL A 519 10.94 -18.95 11.56
C VAL A 519 10.39 -17.75 10.77
N LEU A 520 9.20 -17.91 10.19
CA LEU A 520 8.54 -16.85 9.43
C LEU A 520 8.18 -15.67 10.35
N GLY A 521 8.73 -14.49 10.07
CA GLY A 521 8.32 -13.23 10.70
C GLY A 521 7.35 -12.41 9.84
N GLY A 522 7.35 -12.62 8.53
CA GLY A 522 6.52 -11.84 7.60
C GLY A 522 7.34 -11.30 6.44
N ALA A 523 6.86 -10.23 5.81
CA ALA A 523 7.51 -9.54 4.71
C ALA A 523 6.94 -8.12 4.53
N PHE A 524 7.79 -7.20 4.06
CA PHE A 524 7.39 -5.85 3.68
C PHE A 524 7.67 -5.61 2.19
N LEU A 525 6.64 -5.27 1.42
CA LEU A 525 6.77 -4.93 -0.01
C LEU A 525 7.35 -3.51 -0.17
N TRP A 526 8.09 -3.28 -1.26
CA TRP A 526 8.55 -1.95 -1.65
C TRP A 526 7.85 -1.49 -2.92
N VAL A 527 7.05 -0.42 -2.92
CA VAL A 527 6.62 0.49 -1.83
C VAL A 527 5.12 0.77 -1.99
N LEU A 528 4.45 1.46 -1.06
CA LEU A 528 3.00 1.64 -1.11
C LEU A 528 2.51 2.29 -2.41
N PHE A 529 3.10 3.41 -2.83
CA PHE A 529 2.62 4.23 -3.95
C PHE A 529 3.75 4.80 -4.81
N ASP A 530 3.42 5.17 -6.04
CA ASP A 530 4.30 5.94 -6.91
C ASP A 530 4.51 7.36 -6.35
N GLU A 531 5.76 7.74 -6.09
CA GLU A 531 6.13 9.05 -5.58
C GLU A 531 6.17 10.13 -6.67
N GLY A 532 5.06 10.27 -7.40
CA GLY A 532 4.86 11.32 -8.39
C GLY A 532 4.59 12.68 -7.75
N ILE A 533 5.37 13.70 -8.10
CA ILE A 533 5.14 15.09 -7.67
C ILE A 533 4.55 15.91 -8.80
N LYS A 534 3.47 16.63 -8.51
CA LYS A 534 2.82 17.50 -9.48
C LYS A 534 3.65 18.74 -9.75
N ARG A 535 3.99 18.95 -11.03
CA ARG A 535 4.70 20.13 -11.51
C ARG A 535 3.72 21.26 -11.83
N ALA A 536 4.27 22.47 -12.01
CA ALA A 536 3.47 23.67 -12.26
C ALA A 536 2.66 23.64 -13.58
N ASP A 537 3.08 22.81 -14.55
CA ASP A 537 2.34 22.57 -15.80
C ASP A 537 1.25 21.48 -15.67
N GLY A 538 1.08 20.91 -14.47
CA GLY A 538 0.10 19.86 -14.16
C GLY A 538 0.62 18.44 -14.39
N THR A 539 1.82 18.26 -14.95
CA THR A 539 2.41 16.92 -15.13
C THR A 539 2.79 16.29 -13.80
N ILE A 540 2.67 14.96 -13.71
CA ILE A 540 3.18 14.19 -12.58
C ILE A 540 4.60 13.75 -12.90
N ASP A 541 5.55 14.18 -12.08
CA ASP A 541 6.97 13.85 -12.25
C ASP A 541 7.37 12.74 -11.27
N CYS A 542 7.72 11.58 -11.81
CA CYS A 542 8.22 10.42 -11.06
C CYS A 542 9.75 10.27 -11.12
N ALA A 543 10.47 11.34 -11.47
CA ALA A 543 11.94 11.34 -11.62
C ALA A 543 12.43 10.24 -12.58
N GLY A 544 11.75 10.09 -13.72
CA GLY A 544 11.98 8.99 -14.66
C GLY A 544 11.49 7.68 -14.04
N ASN A 545 12.41 6.72 -13.83
CA ASN A 545 12.07 5.45 -13.18
C ASN A 545 12.42 5.41 -11.69
N GLN A 546 12.80 6.53 -11.06
CA GLN A 546 13.32 6.50 -9.69
C GLN A 546 12.24 6.52 -8.62
N ALA A 547 11.08 7.11 -8.90
CA ALA A 547 9.98 7.25 -7.96
C ALA A 547 8.69 6.43 -8.26
N PRO A 548 8.47 5.77 -9.42
CA PRO A 548 7.23 5.03 -9.67
C PRO A 548 7.35 3.54 -9.30
N ASP A 549 7.52 3.28 -8.01
CA ASP A 549 7.76 1.95 -7.45
C ASP A 549 6.56 1.37 -6.68
N GLY A 550 5.39 1.99 -6.83
CA GLY A 550 4.21 1.75 -6.02
C GLY A 550 3.46 0.45 -6.29
N ILE A 551 2.48 0.18 -5.43
CA ILE A 551 1.38 -0.77 -5.67
C ILE A 551 0.12 0.00 -6.13
N VAL A 552 0.11 1.31 -5.90
CA VAL A 552 -0.94 2.23 -6.31
C VAL A 552 -0.30 3.49 -6.89
N GLY A 553 -1.05 4.20 -7.74
CA GLY A 553 -0.60 5.45 -8.33
C GLY A 553 -0.41 6.59 -7.31
N PRO A 554 0.05 7.78 -7.77
CA PRO A 554 0.33 8.93 -6.92
C PRO A 554 -0.88 9.42 -6.11
N TYR A 555 -2.10 9.26 -6.62
CA TYR A 555 -3.36 9.55 -5.92
C TYR A 555 -4.08 8.28 -5.42
N ARG A 556 -3.34 7.18 -5.29
CA ARG A 556 -3.79 5.86 -4.79
C ARG A 556 -4.72 5.14 -5.76
N GLU A 557 -4.58 5.40 -7.05
CA GLU A 557 -5.18 4.62 -8.12
C GLU A 557 -4.73 3.16 -8.01
N ARG A 558 -5.66 2.21 -7.88
CA ARG A 558 -5.32 0.82 -7.58
C ARG A 558 -4.79 0.11 -8.82
N GLU A 559 -3.57 -0.39 -8.73
CA GLU A 559 -2.96 -1.21 -9.77
C GLU A 559 -3.34 -2.68 -9.61
N ALA A 560 -2.98 -3.49 -10.59
CA ALA A 560 -3.32 -4.89 -10.61
C ALA A 560 -2.69 -5.67 -9.43
N SER A 561 -1.49 -5.28 -8.98
CA SER A 561 -0.86 -5.85 -7.79
C SER A 561 -1.67 -5.64 -6.51
N PHE A 562 -2.44 -4.56 -6.36
CA PHE A 562 -3.32 -4.35 -5.19
C PHE A 562 -4.22 -5.57 -4.98
N TYR A 563 -4.90 -6.00 -6.04
CA TYR A 563 -5.84 -7.11 -6.00
C TYR A 563 -5.13 -8.46 -5.89
N THR A 564 -3.96 -8.60 -6.52
CA THR A 564 -3.10 -9.79 -6.35
C THR A 564 -2.73 -9.98 -4.88
N ILE A 565 -2.30 -8.92 -4.21
CA ILE A 565 -1.90 -8.97 -2.80
C ILE A 565 -3.12 -9.23 -1.92
N GLN A 566 -4.24 -8.54 -2.18
CA GLN A 566 -5.50 -8.75 -1.47
C GLN A 566 -5.90 -10.24 -1.45
N GLU A 567 -5.87 -10.92 -2.61
CA GLU A 567 -6.17 -12.36 -2.70
C GLU A 567 -5.16 -13.21 -1.89
N ILE A 568 -3.87 -13.04 -2.18
CA ILE A 568 -2.80 -13.91 -1.63
C ILE A 568 -2.68 -13.76 -0.10
N TRP A 569 -2.89 -12.54 0.41
CA TRP A 569 -2.73 -12.21 1.82
C TRP A 569 -4.04 -12.17 2.60
N SER A 570 -5.18 -12.53 1.99
CA SER A 570 -6.44 -12.70 2.72
C SER A 570 -6.24 -13.61 3.95
N PRO A 571 -6.62 -13.16 5.15
CA PRO A 571 -6.49 -13.94 6.38
C PRO A 571 -7.55 -15.03 6.50
N VAL A 572 -8.56 -15.04 5.62
CA VAL A 572 -9.49 -16.15 5.45
C VAL A 572 -9.33 -16.67 4.03
N GLN A 573 -8.94 -17.94 3.90
CA GLN A 573 -8.76 -18.59 2.60
C GLN A 573 -9.93 -19.56 2.39
N VAL A 574 -10.62 -19.42 1.26
CA VAL A 574 -11.79 -20.23 0.91
C VAL A 574 -11.52 -20.99 -0.38
N SER A 575 -11.81 -22.29 -0.38
CA SER A 575 -11.79 -23.11 -1.58
C SER A 575 -13.05 -23.96 -1.69
N LEU A 576 -13.52 -24.16 -2.91
CA LEU A 576 -14.68 -24.98 -3.20
C LEU A 576 -14.25 -26.47 -3.31
N SER A 577 -14.75 -27.31 -2.39
CA SER A 577 -14.41 -28.76 -2.32
C SER A 577 -15.41 -29.63 -3.09
N ASP A 578 -16.67 -29.22 -3.15
CA ASP A 578 -17.72 -29.71 -4.06
C ASP A 578 -18.58 -28.52 -4.51
N LYS A 579 -19.60 -28.73 -5.35
CA LYS A 579 -20.48 -27.65 -5.88
C LYS A 579 -21.10 -26.68 -4.85
N SER A 580 -21.06 -27.00 -3.56
CA SER A 580 -21.72 -26.29 -2.46
C SER A 580 -20.96 -26.36 -1.11
N SER A 581 -19.90 -27.16 -1.00
CA SER A 581 -19.10 -27.34 0.22
C SER A 581 -17.82 -26.52 0.16
N LEU A 582 -17.66 -25.60 1.12
CA LEU A 582 -16.49 -24.73 1.27
C LEU A 582 -15.51 -25.32 2.28
N GLU A 583 -14.23 -25.35 1.92
CA GLU A 583 -13.11 -25.46 2.86
C GLU A 583 -12.64 -24.06 3.24
N ILE A 584 -12.54 -23.80 4.54
CA ILE A 584 -12.17 -22.48 5.08
C ILE A 584 -10.95 -22.64 5.98
N LYS A 585 -9.93 -21.84 5.74
CA LYS A 585 -8.72 -21.76 6.59
C LYS A 585 -8.63 -20.38 7.22
N ASN A 586 -8.45 -20.36 8.55
CA ASN A 586 -8.21 -19.15 9.32
C ASN A 586 -6.70 -18.90 9.47
N GLU A 587 -6.23 -17.79 8.91
CA GLU A 587 -4.86 -17.28 9.03
C GLU A 587 -4.78 -15.97 9.84
N TYR A 588 -5.86 -15.53 10.50
CA TYR A 588 -5.79 -14.52 11.56
C TYR A 588 -4.99 -15.04 12.76
N SER A 589 -4.49 -14.11 13.57
CA SER A 589 -3.81 -14.37 14.84
C SER A 589 -4.75 -14.26 16.05
N PHE A 590 -5.79 -13.41 16.00
CA PHE A 590 -6.67 -13.12 17.15
C PHE A 590 -8.17 -13.26 16.85
N THR A 591 -8.56 -13.30 15.58
CA THR A 591 -9.97 -13.31 15.15
C THR A 591 -10.45 -14.71 14.81
N ASP A 592 -11.60 -15.12 15.34
CA ASP A 592 -12.28 -16.35 14.92
C ASP A 592 -13.11 -16.08 13.65
N VAL A 593 -13.16 -17.04 12.73
CA VAL A 593 -13.90 -16.87 11.45
C VAL A 593 -15.40 -16.63 11.67
N SER A 594 -15.98 -17.08 12.78
CA SER A 594 -17.38 -16.79 13.12
C SER A 594 -17.66 -15.31 13.38
N GLU A 595 -16.63 -14.48 13.58
CA GLU A 595 -16.74 -13.03 13.68
C GLU A 595 -16.75 -12.33 12.31
N CYS A 596 -16.36 -13.03 11.25
CA CYS A 596 -16.41 -12.54 9.88
C CYS A 596 -17.83 -12.73 9.31
N LYS A 597 -18.08 -12.14 8.14
CA LYS A 597 -19.34 -12.33 7.41
C LYS A 597 -19.08 -13.03 6.08
N LEU A 598 -19.86 -14.07 5.78
CA LEU A 598 -19.90 -14.69 4.46
C LEU A 598 -21.16 -14.25 3.72
N THR A 599 -20.99 -13.86 2.46
CA THR A 599 -22.09 -13.68 1.51
C THR A 599 -21.84 -14.58 0.31
N TRP A 600 -22.76 -15.48 -0.02
CA TRP A 600 -22.71 -16.23 -1.27
C TRP A 600 -23.75 -15.70 -2.26
N GLN A 601 -23.45 -15.77 -3.55
CA GLN A 601 -24.34 -15.39 -4.63
C GLN A 601 -24.28 -16.43 -5.75
N LEU A 602 -25.46 -16.84 -6.23
CA LEU A 602 -25.63 -17.51 -7.50
C LEU A 602 -25.84 -16.42 -8.56
N ARG A 603 -24.88 -16.30 -9.48
CA ARG A 603 -24.87 -15.22 -10.47
C ARG A 603 -25.09 -15.76 -11.88
N LYS A 604 -25.78 -14.98 -12.68
CA LYS A 604 -25.91 -15.16 -14.12
C LYS A 604 -25.18 -14.03 -14.82
N PHE A 605 -24.25 -14.35 -15.69
CA PHE A 605 -23.43 -13.36 -16.37
C PHE A 605 -24.23 -12.63 -17.45
N SER A 606 -23.97 -11.34 -17.61
CA SER A 606 -24.47 -10.57 -18.75
C SER A 606 -24.01 -11.25 -20.05
N GLN A 607 -24.92 -11.33 -21.01
CA GLN A 607 -24.65 -11.91 -22.31
C GLN A 607 -23.93 -10.91 -23.21
N LEU A 608 -23.48 -11.42 -24.36
CA LEU A 608 -22.76 -10.67 -25.38
C LEU A 608 -23.49 -9.40 -25.84
N ASP A 609 -24.81 -9.50 -26.04
CA ASP A 609 -25.67 -8.44 -26.58
C ASP A 609 -26.36 -7.60 -25.49
N ASP A 610 -26.13 -7.92 -24.22
CA ASP A 610 -26.62 -7.07 -23.14
C ASP A 610 -25.87 -5.73 -23.12
N PRO A 611 -26.55 -4.61 -22.85
CA PRO A 611 -25.95 -3.28 -22.93
C PRO A 611 -24.88 -3.02 -21.88
N GLU A 612 -24.92 -3.72 -20.76
CA GLU A 612 -23.99 -3.54 -19.64
C GLU A 612 -23.22 -4.84 -19.36
N ALA A 613 -21.96 -4.72 -18.98
CA ALA A 613 -21.18 -5.78 -18.37
C ALA A 613 -21.64 -6.09 -16.93
N GLY A 614 -21.14 -7.19 -16.37
CA GLY A 614 -21.48 -7.64 -15.01
C GLY A 614 -22.34 -8.89 -14.96
N TYR A 615 -23.27 -8.92 -14.01
CA TYR A 615 -24.06 -10.09 -13.69
C TYR A 615 -25.39 -9.72 -13.01
N GLU A 616 -26.37 -10.61 -13.15
CA GLU A 616 -27.59 -10.65 -12.35
C GLU A 616 -27.39 -11.60 -11.16
N VAL A 617 -27.82 -11.19 -9.96
CA VAL A 617 -27.86 -12.06 -8.78
C VAL A 617 -29.19 -12.80 -8.78
N LEU A 618 -29.16 -14.12 -9.01
CA LEU A 618 -30.36 -14.96 -9.04
C LEU A 618 -30.81 -15.35 -7.62
N ALA A 619 -29.84 -15.62 -6.75
CA ALA A 619 -30.07 -15.92 -5.35
C ALA A 619 -28.83 -15.56 -4.54
N GLU A 620 -29.02 -15.25 -3.26
CA GLU A 620 -27.94 -14.97 -2.33
C GLU A 620 -28.28 -15.43 -0.92
N GLY A 621 -27.25 -15.55 -0.08
CA GLY A 621 -27.44 -15.87 1.33
C GLY A 621 -26.23 -15.55 2.18
N GLU A 622 -26.49 -15.40 3.48
CA GLU A 622 -25.50 -15.01 4.49
C GLU A 622 -25.50 -16.04 5.63
N PRO A 623 -25.02 -17.27 5.40
CA PRO A 623 -24.96 -18.27 6.44
C PRO A 623 -23.98 -17.83 7.53
N ALA A 624 -24.29 -18.20 8.77
CA ALA A 624 -23.33 -18.03 9.86
C ALA A 624 -22.08 -18.86 9.56
N LEU A 625 -20.91 -18.24 9.71
CA LEU A 625 -19.64 -18.93 9.59
C LEU A 625 -19.41 -19.85 10.81
N PRO A 626 -18.85 -21.05 10.63
CA PRO A 626 -18.49 -21.91 11.75
C PRO A 626 -17.39 -21.27 12.60
N SER A 627 -17.36 -21.59 13.89
CA SER A 627 -16.22 -21.19 14.73
C SER A 627 -14.97 -21.93 14.27
N ILE A 628 -14.01 -21.17 13.76
CA ILE A 628 -12.70 -21.65 13.33
C ILE A 628 -11.69 -20.72 13.96
N ALA A 629 -11.06 -21.18 15.02
CA ALA A 629 -10.04 -20.43 15.75
C ALA A 629 -8.81 -20.11 14.85
N PRO A 630 -8.03 -19.07 15.20
CA PRO A 630 -6.74 -18.76 14.58
C PRO A 630 -5.88 -19.99 14.25
N GLY A 631 -5.40 -20.08 13.01
CA GLY A 631 -4.55 -21.16 12.52
C GLY A 631 -5.25 -22.49 12.25
N LYS A 632 -6.58 -22.58 12.37
CA LYS A 632 -7.36 -23.81 12.12
C LYS A 632 -8.03 -23.82 10.74
N LYS A 633 -8.55 -24.98 10.37
CA LYS A 633 -9.36 -25.21 9.18
C LYS A 633 -10.73 -25.76 9.59
N GLY A 634 -11.75 -25.46 8.80
CA GLY A 634 -13.09 -26.01 8.94
C GLY A 634 -13.78 -26.10 7.60
N THR A 635 -15.01 -26.59 7.60
CA THR A 635 -15.85 -26.69 6.41
C THR A 635 -17.20 -26.03 6.66
N LEU A 636 -17.81 -25.52 5.59
CA LEU A 636 -19.17 -24.99 5.60
C LEU A 636 -19.92 -25.54 4.39
N GLN A 637 -21.03 -26.23 4.67
CA GLN A 637 -21.97 -26.64 3.65
C GLN A 637 -22.93 -25.49 3.36
N LEU A 638 -22.98 -25.02 2.12
CA LEU A 638 -23.99 -24.05 1.68
C LEU A 638 -25.30 -24.76 1.38
N ASP A 639 -26.40 -24.16 1.82
CA ASP A 639 -27.76 -24.55 1.46
C ASP A 639 -28.18 -23.75 0.22
N LEU A 640 -27.79 -24.24 -0.95
CA LEU A 640 -28.08 -23.58 -2.24
C LEU A 640 -29.49 -24.00 -2.73
N PRO A 641 -30.28 -23.06 -3.28
CA PRO A 641 -31.60 -23.37 -3.79
C PRO A 641 -31.54 -24.28 -5.03
N ASN A 642 -32.63 -25.03 -5.27
CA ASN A 642 -32.70 -26.03 -6.35
C ASN A 642 -32.56 -25.44 -7.77
N ASP A 643 -32.82 -24.15 -7.95
CA ASP A 643 -32.69 -23.41 -9.21
C ASP A 643 -31.24 -22.99 -9.53
N GLN A 644 -30.26 -23.43 -8.72
CA GLN A 644 -28.81 -23.31 -9.00
C GLN A 644 -28.40 -23.76 -10.41
N HIS A 645 -29.19 -24.62 -11.06
CA HIS A 645 -28.96 -25.06 -12.45
C HIS A 645 -29.07 -23.94 -13.49
N SER A 646 -29.68 -22.80 -13.15
CA SER A 646 -29.81 -21.63 -14.01
C SER A 646 -28.70 -20.59 -13.82
N ALA A 647 -27.86 -20.76 -12.80
CA ALA A 647 -26.73 -19.89 -12.51
C ALA A 647 -25.50 -20.30 -13.30
N ASP A 648 -24.69 -19.31 -13.66
CA ASP A 648 -23.42 -19.49 -14.34
C ASP A 648 -22.29 -19.75 -13.35
N CYS A 649 -22.32 -19.06 -12.20
CA CYS A 649 -21.28 -19.19 -11.18
C CYS A 649 -21.81 -19.07 -9.75
N LEU A 650 -21.00 -19.58 -8.81
CA LEU A 650 -21.07 -19.34 -7.38
C LEU A 650 -19.99 -18.34 -7.02
N ALA A 651 -20.39 -17.20 -6.48
CA ALA A 651 -19.49 -16.24 -5.86
C ALA A 651 -19.61 -16.32 -4.35
N VAL A 652 -18.49 -16.30 -3.64
CA VAL A 652 -18.42 -16.25 -2.18
C VAL A 652 -17.53 -15.10 -1.78
N ARG A 653 -18.09 -14.15 -1.05
CA ARG A 653 -17.38 -13.02 -0.46
C ARG A 653 -17.23 -13.22 1.04
N ILE A 654 -16.05 -12.94 1.56
CA ILE A 654 -15.81 -12.82 3.01
C ILE A 654 -15.51 -11.37 3.34
N ASP A 655 -16.25 -10.81 4.29
CA ASP A 655 -15.92 -9.54 4.95
C ASP A 655 -15.31 -9.80 6.33
N ASN A 656 -14.38 -8.94 6.71
CA ASN A 656 -13.82 -8.92 8.06
C ASN A 656 -14.88 -8.49 9.10
N PRO A 657 -14.59 -8.56 10.41
CA PRO A 657 -15.54 -8.16 11.45
C PRO A 657 -16.02 -6.69 11.37
N GLN A 658 -15.27 -5.82 10.67
CA GLN A 658 -15.59 -4.41 10.45
C GLN A 658 -16.36 -4.17 9.14
N GLY A 659 -16.66 -5.21 8.36
CA GLY A 659 -17.41 -5.12 7.10
C GLY A 659 -16.59 -4.78 5.86
N ARG A 660 -15.25 -4.76 5.95
CA ARG A 660 -14.36 -4.60 4.80
C ARG A 660 -14.18 -5.95 4.10
N GLU A 661 -14.28 -5.94 2.77
CA GLU A 661 -14.05 -7.13 1.95
C GLU A 661 -12.61 -7.65 2.09
N LEU A 662 -12.48 -8.92 2.47
CA LEU A 662 -11.21 -9.64 2.42
C LEU A 662 -10.95 -10.13 1.00
N TRP A 663 -11.91 -10.84 0.40
CA TRP A 663 -11.86 -11.29 -0.99
C TRP A 663 -13.21 -11.86 -1.45
N THR A 664 -13.43 -11.89 -2.76
CA THR A 664 -14.52 -12.62 -3.42
C THR A 664 -13.96 -13.70 -4.34
N TRP A 665 -14.25 -14.97 -4.05
CA TRP A 665 -13.95 -16.09 -4.93
C TRP A 665 -15.14 -16.36 -5.85
N VAL A 666 -14.88 -16.66 -7.13
CA VAL A 666 -15.92 -16.95 -8.13
C VAL A 666 -15.59 -18.25 -8.86
N TRP A 667 -16.51 -19.22 -8.82
CA TRP A 667 -16.35 -20.52 -9.49
C TRP A 667 -17.49 -20.79 -10.46
N PRO A 668 -17.22 -21.26 -11.69
CA PRO A 668 -18.27 -21.66 -12.62
C PRO A 668 -19.03 -22.88 -12.07
N LEU A 669 -20.36 -22.88 -12.19
CA LEU A 669 -21.25 -24.00 -11.80
C LEU A 669 -21.68 -24.88 -12.98
N SER A 670 -21.58 -24.32 -14.18
CA SER A 670 -21.93 -24.95 -15.45
C SER A 670 -20.81 -24.73 -16.47
N ASP A 671 -20.91 -25.40 -17.61
CA ASP A 671 -20.11 -25.01 -18.76
C ASP A 671 -20.59 -23.65 -19.26
N LEU A 672 -19.76 -22.63 -19.05
CA LEU A 672 -20.04 -21.28 -19.51
C LEU A 672 -20.11 -21.21 -21.04
N PRO A 673 -20.79 -20.17 -21.59
CA PRO A 673 -20.78 -19.88 -23.03
C PRO A 673 -19.35 -19.94 -23.60
N PRO A 674 -19.20 -20.32 -24.87
CA PRO A 674 -19.95 -19.72 -25.98
C PRO A 674 -21.03 -20.59 -26.65
N LYS A 675 -21.16 -21.88 -26.29
CA LYS A 675 -22.00 -22.84 -27.05
C LYS A 675 -23.42 -22.35 -27.31
N ALA A 676 -24.09 -21.77 -26.30
CA ALA A 676 -25.50 -21.43 -26.40
C ALA A 676 -25.83 -20.33 -27.44
N PHE A 677 -25.01 -19.29 -27.61
CA PHE A 677 -25.28 -18.23 -28.59
C PHE A 677 -24.71 -18.54 -29.98
N MET A 678 -23.63 -19.32 -30.06
CA MET A 678 -23.09 -19.79 -31.34
C MET A 678 -23.98 -20.83 -32.02
N GLU A 679 -24.70 -21.64 -31.24
CA GLU A 679 -25.60 -22.70 -31.71
C GLU A 679 -26.99 -22.19 -32.11
N ASN A 680 -27.28 -20.89 -31.96
CA ASN A 680 -28.54 -20.32 -32.44
C ASN A 680 -28.65 -20.46 -33.97
N ASP A 681 -29.78 -21.03 -34.42
CA ASP A 681 -30.09 -21.42 -35.81
C ASP A 681 -30.30 -20.23 -36.79
N ASN A 682 -29.77 -19.06 -36.46
CA ASN A 682 -29.87 -17.84 -37.27
C ASN A 682 -29.00 -17.96 -38.51
N ARG A 683 -29.56 -18.57 -39.56
CA ARG A 683 -28.93 -18.70 -40.88
C ARG A 683 -28.94 -17.36 -41.61
N LEU A 684 -27.77 -16.88 -42.01
CA LEU A 684 -27.62 -15.77 -42.95
C LEU A 684 -27.91 -16.20 -44.41
N GLY A 685 -27.66 -17.47 -44.74
CA GLY A 685 -27.96 -18.02 -46.07
C GLY A 685 -27.14 -19.28 -46.37
N SER A 686 -27.13 -19.68 -47.64
CA SER A 686 -26.24 -20.75 -48.13
C SER A 686 -24.84 -20.19 -48.38
N VAL A 687 -23.81 -20.92 -47.96
CA VAL A 687 -22.42 -20.54 -48.19
C VAL A 687 -22.02 -20.84 -49.63
N VAL A 688 -21.42 -19.87 -50.32
CA VAL A 688 -20.88 -20.02 -51.67
C VAL A 688 -19.38 -19.81 -51.63
N ILE A 689 -18.62 -20.83 -52.03
CA ILE A 689 -17.17 -20.74 -52.16
C ILE A 689 -16.77 -20.48 -53.61
N SER A 690 -15.80 -19.59 -53.80
CA SER A 690 -15.22 -19.24 -55.09
C SER A 690 -13.71 -19.12 -54.99
N SER A 691 -13.03 -19.23 -56.12
CA SER A 691 -11.57 -19.28 -56.17
C SER A 691 -11.05 -18.48 -57.35
N THR A 692 -10.17 -17.52 -57.11
CA THR A 692 -9.52 -16.70 -58.14
C THR A 692 -8.03 -17.08 -58.27
N GLU A 693 -7.23 -16.36 -59.06
CA GLU A 693 -5.77 -16.56 -59.07
C GLU A 693 -5.11 -16.16 -57.74
N LYS A 694 -5.71 -15.22 -57.00
CA LYS A 694 -5.12 -14.62 -55.79
C LYS A 694 -5.69 -15.15 -54.49
N GLU A 695 -6.98 -15.46 -54.45
CA GLU A 695 -7.67 -15.77 -53.19
C GLU A 695 -8.68 -16.92 -53.35
N ILE A 696 -9.05 -17.51 -52.21
CA ILE A 696 -10.25 -18.32 -52.05
C ILE A 696 -11.21 -17.53 -51.17
N SER A 697 -12.42 -17.28 -51.67
CA SER A 697 -13.41 -16.48 -50.95
C SER A 697 -14.67 -17.28 -50.66
N ALA A 698 -15.20 -17.15 -49.44
CA ALA A 698 -16.49 -17.72 -49.03
C ALA A 698 -17.47 -16.59 -48.74
N VAL A 699 -18.69 -16.70 -49.27
CA VAL A 699 -19.76 -15.70 -49.11
C VAL A 699 -20.99 -16.35 -48.48
N VAL A 700 -21.56 -15.71 -47.47
CA VAL A 700 -22.82 -16.12 -46.82
C VAL A 700 -23.64 -14.89 -46.45
N GLY A 701 -24.82 -14.74 -47.06
CA GLY A 701 -25.63 -13.53 -46.91
C GLY A 701 -24.86 -12.29 -47.37
N ASP A 702 -24.63 -11.35 -46.45
CA ASP A 702 -23.84 -10.13 -46.65
C ASP A 702 -22.36 -10.27 -46.23
N LEU A 703 -21.98 -11.40 -45.62
CA LEU A 703 -20.62 -11.69 -45.17
C LEU A 703 -19.77 -12.26 -46.32
N GLN A 704 -18.56 -11.73 -46.49
CA GLN A 704 -17.53 -12.26 -47.37
C GLN A 704 -16.21 -12.41 -46.60
N VAL A 705 -15.60 -13.59 -46.71
CA VAL A 705 -14.30 -13.95 -46.12
C VAL A 705 -13.34 -14.27 -47.24
N ALA A 706 -12.13 -13.71 -47.20
CA ALA A 706 -11.09 -13.89 -48.21
C ALA A 706 -9.82 -14.50 -47.60
N ILE A 707 -9.34 -15.61 -48.18
CA ILE A 707 -8.08 -16.25 -47.81
C ILE A 707 -7.11 -16.14 -48.98
N ASP A 708 -5.93 -15.56 -48.75
CA ASP A 708 -4.91 -15.37 -49.76
C ASP A 708 -4.25 -16.72 -50.15
N LYS A 709 -4.08 -16.98 -51.44
CA LYS A 709 -3.53 -18.26 -51.95
C LYS A 709 -2.01 -18.36 -51.82
N GLN A 710 -1.32 -17.23 -51.67
CA GLN A 710 0.14 -17.23 -51.54
C GLN A 710 0.57 -17.55 -50.11
N SER A 711 -0.12 -16.97 -49.13
CA SER A 711 0.17 -17.08 -47.71
C SER A 711 -0.69 -18.12 -47.00
N GLY A 712 -1.92 -18.36 -47.45
CA GLY A 712 -2.91 -19.19 -46.76
C GLY A 712 -3.59 -18.49 -45.58
N MET A 713 -3.38 -17.18 -45.43
CA MET A 713 -3.85 -16.36 -44.31
C MET A 713 -5.13 -15.61 -44.65
N LEU A 714 -5.83 -15.15 -43.60
CA LEU A 714 -6.97 -14.24 -43.74
C LEU A 714 -6.51 -12.91 -44.36
N GLU A 715 -7.03 -12.58 -45.54
CA GLU A 715 -6.75 -11.29 -46.20
C GLU A 715 -7.70 -10.18 -45.69
N GLY A 716 -8.91 -10.55 -45.29
CA GLY A 716 -9.87 -9.66 -44.64
C GLY A 716 -11.30 -10.18 -44.66
N VAL A 717 -12.17 -9.47 -43.94
CA VAL A 717 -13.59 -9.77 -43.83
C VAL A 717 -14.41 -8.55 -44.24
N ARG A 718 -15.52 -8.78 -44.95
CA ARG A 718 -16.49 -7.75 -45.32
C ARG A 718 -17.88 -8.17 -44.93
N ARG A 719 -18.69 -7.21 -44.48
CA ARG A 719 -20.13 -7.41 -44.24
C ARG A 719 -20.91 -6.25 -44.86
N GLY A 720 -21.58 -6.53 -45.98
CA GLY A 720 -22.15 -5.48 -46.84
C GLY A 720 -21.06 -4.53 -47.35
N ASP A 721 -21.23 -3.23 -47.10
CA ASP A 721 -20.24 -2.21 -47.46
C ASP A 721 -19.10 -2.06 -46.43
N GLN A 722 -19.27 -2.66 -45.24
CA GLN A 722 -18.31 -2.58 -44.15
C GLN A 722 -17.11 -3.51 -44.41
N LYS A 723 -15.91 -2.99 -44.18
CA LYS A 723 -14.66 -3.76 -44.22
C LYS A 723 -14.06 -3.82 -42.82
N TYR A 724 -13.67 -5.03 -42.40
CA TYR A 724 -12.92 -5.26 -41.19
C TYR A 724 -11.45 -5.54 -41.53
N SER A 725 -10.55 -4.91 -40.79
CA SER A 725 -9.11 -4.98 -41.02
C SER A 725 -8.40 -6.17 -40.38
N LEU A 726 -9.15 -7.09 -39.73
CA LEU A 726 -8.58 -8.33 -39.17
C LEU A 726 -8.01 -9.20 -40.29
N SER A 727 -6.71 -9.48 -40.23
CA SER A 727 -5.98 -10.15 -41.32
C SER A 727 -4.70 -10.83 -40.83
N ASN A 728 -3.94 -11.41 -41.78
CA ASN A 728 -2.60 -11.99 -41.59
C ASN A 728 -2.47 -13.02 -40.45
N GLY A 729 -3.55 -13.74 -40.17
CA GLY A 729 -3.56 -14.81 -39.18
C GLY A 729 -4.30 -16.06 -39.65
N PRO A 730 -4.24 -17.15 -38.87
CA PRO A 730 -3.35 -17.31 -37.71
C PRO A 730 -1.89 -17.45 -38.17
N GLU A 731 -0.95 -16.68 -37.61
CA GLU A 731 0.51 -16.89 -37.81
C GLU A 731 1.13 -17.39 -36.50
N ALA A 732 1.99 -18.42 -36.56
CA ALA A 732 2.67 -18.93 -35.38
C ALA A 732 3.75 -17.95 -34.90
N THR A 733 3.81 -17.70 -33.58
CA THR A 733 4.79 -16.76 -33.00
C THR A 733 6.23 -17.30 -32.92
N THR A 734 6.46 -18.56 -33.30
CA THR A 734 7.72 -19.27 -33.04
C THR A 734 8.74 -19.10 -34.16
N VAL A 735 8.47 -19.66 -35.34
CA VAL A 735 9.28 -19.50 -36.55
C VAL A 735 8.37 -19.26 -37.74
N PRO A 736 8.83 -18.54 -38.78
CA PRO A 736 8.00 -18.21 -39.93
C PRO A 736 7.39 -19.44 -40.60
N SER A 737 6.16 -19.29 -41.07
CA SER A 737 5.42 -20.34 -41.77
C SER A 737 5.49 -20.17 -43.28
N SER A 738 5.50 -21.28 -44.02
CA SER A 738 5.40 -21.31 -45.49
C SER A 738 4.30 -22.27 -45.91
N LEU A 739 3.34 -21.77 -46.68
CA LEU A 739 2.24 -22.56 -47.24
C LEU A 739 2.78 -23.65 -48.18
N ILE A 740 2.34 -24.89 -47.98
CA ILE A 740 2.64 -26.05 -48.83
C ILE A 740 1.48 -26.29 -49.81
N SER A 741 0.26 -26.33 -49.29
CA SER A 741 -0.95 -26.57 -50.08
C SER A 741 -2.13 -25.83 -49.46
N LEU A 742 -3.05 -25.37 -50.30
CA LEU A 742 -4.31 -24.76 -49.89
C LEU A 742 -5.44 -25.40 -50.69
N ASN A 743 -6.32 -26.09 -49.99
CA ASN A 743 -7.45 -26.80 -50.56
C ASN A 743 -8.76 -26.17 -50.07
N HIS A 744 -9.86 -26.41 -50.79
CA HIS A 744 -11.18 -26.04 -50.30
C HIS A 744 -12.22 -27.09 -50.65
N ARG A 745 -13.23 -27.22 -49.81
CA ARG A 745 -14.40 -28.09 -50.03
C ARG A 745 -15.64 -27.55 -49.34
N MET A 746 -16.80 -28.05 -49.76
CA MET A 746 -18.05 -27.89 -49.01
C MET A 746 -18.31 -29.17 -48.22
N GLU A 747 -18.63 -29.03 -46.93
CA GLU A 747 -18.97 -30.14 -46.04
C GLU A 747 -20.15 -29.73 -45.16
N ASN A 748 -21.29 -30.45 -45.27
CA ASN A 748 -22.51 -30.15 -44.50
C ASN A 748 -22.94 -28.67 -44.55
N GLU A 749 -22.91 -28.05 -45.74
CA GLU A 749 -23.21 -26.62 -45.96
C GLU A 749 -22.19 -25.61 -45.38
N VAL A 750 -21.10 -26.09 -44.78
CA VAL A 750 -19.97 -25.28 -44.31
C VAL A 750 -18.90 -25.24 -45.39
N ALA A 751 -18.34 -24.06 -45.67
CA ALA A 751 -17.19 -23.93 -46.55
C ALA A 751 -15.91 -24.12 -45.74
N LEU A 752 -15.12 -25.13 -46.12
CA LEU A 752 -13.82 -25.43 -45.51
C LEU A 752 -12.69 -24.98 -46.45
N ILE A 753 -11.76 -24.19 -45.94
CA ILE A 753 -10.52 -23.80 -46.61
C ILE A 753 -9.36 -24.29 -45.73
N GLU A 754 -8.56 -25.22 -46.24
CA GLU A 754 -7.56 -25.97 -45.48
C GLU A 754 -6.16 -25.72 -46.03
N GLY A 755 -5.29 -25.16 -45.20
CA GLY A 755 -3.89 -24.93 -45.49
C GLY A 755 -2.99 -25.91 -44.75
N GLU A 756 -2.02 -26.50 -45.46
CA GLU A 756 -0.89 -27.23 -44.87
C GLU A 756 0.37 -26.38 -44.91
N PHE A 757 1.14 -26.37 -43.83
CA PHE A 757 2.27 -25.47 -43.65
C PHE A 757 3.56 -26.20 -43.27
N SER A 758 4.67 -25.65 -43.73
CA SER A 758 6.01 -25.90 -43.19
C SER A 758 6.43 -24.73 -42.31
N GLY A 759 7.38 -24.93 -41.39
CA GLY A 759 7.80 -23.88 -40.44
C GLY A 759 7.04 -23.95 -39.11
N GLY A 760 6.57 -22.80 -38.61
CA GLY A 760 5.91 -22.69 -37.30
C GLY A 760 4.51 -23.28 -37.30
N LEU A 761 3.66 -22.86 -38.24
CA LEU A 761 2.36 -23.51 -38.47
C LEU A 761 2.52 -24.90 -39.10
N ARG A 762 1.52 -25.74 -38.84
CA ARG A 762 1.38 -27.09 -39.39
C ARG A 762 0.12 -27.23 -40.22
N SER A 763 -1.00 -26.75 -39.71
CA SER A 763 -2.26 -26.73 -40.44
C SER A 763 -3.12 -25.56 -40.01
N VAL A 764 -3.96 -25.09 -40.93
CA VAL A 764 -5.04 -24.14 -40.65
C VAL A 764 -6.28 -24.62 -41.40
N THR A 765 -7.43 -24.62 -40.74
CA THR A 765 -8.73 -24.87 -41.35
C THR A 765 -9.66 -23.72 -41.00
N TRP A 766 -10.05 -22.98 -42.02
CA TRP A 766 -11.11 -21.97 -41.95
C TRP A 766 -12.44 -22.63 -42.29
N ALA A 767 -13.39 -22.60 -41.37
CA ALA A 767 -14.75 -23.08 -41.57
C ALA A 767 -15.74 -21.92 -41.51
N ILE A 768 -16.37 -21.60 -42.65
CA ILE A 768 -17.35 -20.53 -42.77
C ILE A 768 -18.74 -21.16 -42.73
N HIS A 769 -19.49 -20.84 -41.68
CA HIS A 769 -20.78 -21.44 -41.38
C HIS A 769 -21.95 -20.66 -42.00
N PRO A 770 -23.09 -21.32 -42.29
CA PRO A 770 -24.34 -20.66 -42.71
C PRO A 770 -24.84 -19.56 -41.74
N SER A 771 -24.42 -19.61 -40.47
CA SER A 771 -24.76 -18.62 -39.44
C SER A 771 -23.92 -17.34 -39.52
N GLY A 772 -22.87 -17.30 -40.34
CA GLY A 772 -21.91 -16.21 -40.40
C GLY A 772 -20.73 -16.33 -39.44
N TRP A 773 -20.72 -17.35 -38.58
CA TRP A 773 -19.54 -17.68 -37.77
C TRP A 773 -18.40 -18.19 -38.63
N ILE A 774 -17.18 -17.81 -38.26
CA ILE A 774 -15.95 -18.21 -38.92
C ILE A 774 -15.09 -18.93 -37.88
N ASP A 775 -14.94 -20.24 -38.02
CA ASP A 775 -14.00 -21.00 -37.19
C ASP A 775 -12.62 -21.02 -37.85
N CYS A 776 -11.60 -20.89 -37.03
CA CYS A 776 -10.20 -21.08 -37.38
C CYS A 776 -9.62 -22.16 -36.46
N THR A 777 -9.45 -23.37 -36.98
CA THR A 777 -8.74 -24.45 -36.31
C THR A 777 -7.31 -24.50 -36.82
N TYR A 778 -6.33 -24.52 -35.93
CA TYR A 778 -4.93 -24.45 -36.30
C TYR A 778 -4.10 -25.47 -35.51
N ALA A 779 -2.96 -25.85 -36.09
CA ALA A 779 -1.90 -26.55 -35.39
C ALA A 779 -0.59 -25.82 -35.65
N TYR A 780 0.23 -25.64 -34.62
CA TYR A 780 1.53 -25.00 -34.71
C TYR A 780 2.57 -25.71 -33.84
N GLN A 781 3.84 -25.46 -34.09
CA GLN A 781 4.94 -26.04 -33.32
C GLN A 781 5.60 -25.01 -32.41
N ALA A 782 5.74 -25.38 -31.13
CA ALA A 782 6.60 -24.70 -30.17
C ALA A 782 7.53 -25.71 -29.50
N LYS A 783 8.84 -25.47 -29.53
CA LYS A 783 9.85 -26.35 -28.94
C LYS A 783 10.97 -25.54 -28.30
N GLY A 784 11.33 -25.88 -27.07
CA GLY A 784 12.40 -25.20 -26.34
C GLY A 784 11.89 -24.02 -25.53
N GLU A 785 12.82 -23.23 -25.00
CA GLU A 785 12.52 -22.07 -24.17
C GLU A 785 12.02 -20.89 -25.00
N SER A 786 10.99 -20.20 -24.51
CA SER A 786 10.46 -18.97 -25.09
C SER A 786 9.66 -18.19 -24.05
N ASP A 787 9.58 -16.88 -24.20
CA ASP A 787 8.77 -16.03 -23.31
C ASP A 787 7.27 -16.21 -23.58
N TYR A 788 6.89 -16.44 -24.82
CA TYR A 788 5.51 -16.71 -25.22
C TYR A 788 5.45 -17.62 -26.43
N PHE A 789 4.35 -18.35 -26.59
CA PHE A 789 4.06 -19.04 -27.83
C PHE A 789 2.55 -19.18 -28.07
N GLY A 790 2.16 -19.09 -29.34
CA GLY A 790 0.77 -19.11 -29.78
C GLY A 790 0.61 -18.75 -31.24
N VAL A 791 -0.57 -18.21 -31.58
CA VAL A 791 -0.87 -17.67 -32.91
C VAL A 791 -1.39 -16.23 -32.85
N THR A 792 -1.10 -15.44 -33.88
CA THR A 792 -1.44 -14.01 -33.96
C THR A 792 -2.35 -13.68 -35.14
N PHE A 793 -3.05 -12.56 -35.01
CA PHE A 793 -3.84 -11.89 -36.04
C PHE A 793 -3.54 -10.38 -36.01
N ASP A 794 -3.41 -9.77 -37.17
CA ASP A 794 -3.21 -8.32 -37.30
C ASP A 794 -4.54 -7.59 -37.18
N TYR A 795 -4.57 -6.55 -36.35
CA TYR A 795 -5.66 -5.57 -36.29
C TYR A 795 -5.10 -4.19 -35.93
N PRO A 796 -5.41 -3.11 -36.67
CA PRO A 796 -4.89 -1.78 -36.38
C PRO A 796 -5.43 -1.22 -35.05
N ALA A 797 -4.54 -0.75 -34.18
CA ALA A 797 -4.89 -0.25 -32.85
C ALA A 797 -5.83 0.97 -32.91
N GLU A 798 -5.68 1.83 -33.92
CA GLU A 798 -6.47 3.04 -34.11
C GLU A 798 -7.97 2.78 -34.36
N PHE A 799 -8.34 1.55 -34.71
CA PHE A 799 -9.74 1.18 -34.88
C PHE A 799 -10.37 0.65 -33.60
N VAL A 800 -9.60 0.23 -32.60
CA VAL A 800 -10.12 -0.34 -31.35
C VAL A 800 -10.54 0.78 -30.40
N GLN A 801 -11.80 0.74 -29.95
CA GLN A 801 -12.39 1.77 -29.08
C GLN A 801 -12.66 1.27 -27.66
N GLY A 802 -12.82 -0.04 -27.49
CA GLY A 802 -13.11 -0.66 -26.20
C GLY A 802 -13.31 -2.16 -26.34
N LYS A 803 -13.60 -2.84 -25.23
CA LYS A 803 -13.90 -4.27 -25.25
C LYS A 803 -14.83 -4.67 -24.10
N LYS A 804 -15.62 -5.71 -24.35
CA LYS A 804 -16.43 -6.42 -23.34
C LYS A 804 -16.06 -7.90 -23.39
N TRP A 805 -15.84 -8.56 -22.26
CA TRP A 805 -15.45 -9.97 -22.25
C TRP A 805 -15.93 -10.73 -21.02
N LEU A 806 -16.18 -12.03 -21.18
CA LEU A 806 -16.32 -12.98 -20.09
C LEU A 806 -14.99 -13.68 -19.85
N GLY A 807 -14.44 -13.58 -18.64
CA GLY A 807 -13.22 -14.27 -18.23
C GLY A 807 -12.63 -13.70 -16.93
N ASN A 808 -11.38 -14.02 -16.64
CA ASN A 808 -10.70 -13.38 -15.50
C ASN A 808 -10.32 -11.94 -15.85
N GLY A 809 -10.63 -11.02 -14.94
CA GLY A 809 -10.40 -9.61 -15.13
C GLY A 809 -10.60 -8.77 -13.86
N PRO A 810 -10.59 -7.44 -13.99
CA PRO A 810 -10.50 -6.70 -15.26
C PRO A 810 -9.07 -6.44 -15.75
N PHE A 811 -8.04 -6.70 -14.94
CA PHE A 811 -6.65 -6.40 -15.26
C PHE A 811 -5.98 -7.45 -16.14
N ARG A 812 -4.97 -7.02 -16.92
CA ARG A 812 -4.06 -7.94 -17.62
C ARG A 812 -3.21 -8.77 -16.64
N VAL A 813 -2.78 -9.93 -17.08
CA VAL A 813 -1.99 -10.89 -16.29
C VAL A 813 -0.60 -11.14 -16.84
N TRP A 814 0.31 -11.52 -15.95
CA TRP A 814 1.65 -12.05 -16.28
C TRP A 814 1.77 -13.49 -15.79
N LYS A 815 2.69 -14.27 -16.34
CA LYS A 815 2.91 -15.67 -15.90
C LYS A 815 3.16 -15.81 -14.40
N ASN A 816 3.90 -14.87 -13.81
CA ASN A 816 4.20 -14.79 -12.38
C ASN A 816 3.25 -13.87 -11.59
N ARG A 817 2.18 -13.34 -12.22
CA ARG A 817 1.10 -12.55 -11.58
C ARG A 817 -0.26 -12.92 -12.20
N ARG A 818 -0.77 -14.10 -11.84
CA ARG A 818 -2.07 -14.63 -12.33
C ARG A 818 -3.24 -14.40 -11.37
N ARG A 819 -2.93 -14.03 -10.13
CA ARG A 819 -3.87 -13.77 -9.02
C ARG A 819 -4.39 -12.34 -9.09
N GLY A 820 -5.51 -12.05 -8.43
CA GLY A 820 -6.12 -10.73 -8.33
C GLY A 820 -7.24 -10.47 -9.34
N GLY A 821 -7.38 -11.31 -10.37
CA GLY A 821 -8.54 -11.30 -11.26
C GLY A 821 -9.58 -12.32 -10.84
N THR A 822 -10.86 -12.03 -11.06
CA THR A 822 -11.95 -13.00 -10.85
C THR A 822 -12.72 -13.22 -12.15
N LEU A 823 -13.36 -14.39 -12.27
CA LEU A 823 -14.24 -14.70 -13.38
C LEU A 823 -15.45 -13.76 -13.35
N GLY A 824 -15.67 -13.04 -14.45
CA GLY A 824 -16.76 -12.08 -14.57
C GLY A 824 -16.95 -11.60 -16.01
N VAL A 825 -17.98 -10.78 -16.23
CA VAL A 825 -18.12 -10.02 -17.48
C VAL A 825 -17.63 -8.61 -17.21
N TRP A 826 -16.56 -8.24 -17.92
CA TRP A 826 -15.85 -6.98 -17.76
C TRP A 826 -15.97 -6.14 -19.02
N GLU A 827 -15.84 -4.83 -18.86
CA GLU A 827 -15.85 -3.88 -19.97
C GLU A 827 -14.97 -2.68 -19.64
N ASN A 828 -14.19 -2.23 -20.61
CA ASN A 828 -13.44 -0.98 -20.53
C ASN A 828 -13.27 -0.32 -21.90
N GLU A 829 -13.21 1.01 -21.88
CA GLU A 829 -12.81 1.83 -23.02
C GLU A 829 -11.30 1.68 -23.27
N GLN A 830 -10.86 1.98 -24.49
CA GLN A 830 -9.44 1.97 -24.80
C GLN A 830 -8.73 3.11 -24.08
N ASN A 831 -7.58 2.80 -23.47
CA ASN A 831 -6.66 3.75 -22.88
C ASN A 831 -5.21 3.40 -23.21
N GLU A 832 -4.33 4.39 -23.09
CA GLU A 832 -2.88 4.30 -23.34
C GLU A 832 -2.08 4.31 -22.03
N THR A 833 -2.69 3.86 -20.93
CA THR A 833 -2.07 3.85 -19.60
C THR A 833 -0.78 3.04 -19.60
N ILE A 834 0.31 3.71 -19.22
CA ILE A 834 1.60 3.07 -18.93
C ILE A 834 1.77 3.13 -17.42
N THR A 835 1.59 1.96 -16.78
CA THR A 835 1.65 1.79 -15.33
C THR A 835 2.90 2.46 -14.73
N GLY A 836 2.70 3.33 -13.74
CA GLY A 836 3.75 4.12 -13.10
C GLY A 836 4.41 5.21 -13.95
N TYR A 837 3.96 5.47 -15.18
CA TYR A 837 4.59 6.46 -16.07
C TYR A 837 3.62 7.52 -16.58
N SER A 838 2.42 7.14 -17.04
CA SER A 838 1.46 8.09 -17.62
C SER A 838 0.01 7.67 -17.42
N GLU A 839 -0.88 8.67 -17.37
CA GLU A 839 -2.34 8.61 -17.27
C GLU A 839 -2.92 7.99 -15.99
N TRP A 840 -2.33 6.91 -15.45
CA TRP A 840 -2.83 6.16 -14.28
C TRP A 840 -4.33 5.80 -14.37
N ASP A 841 -4.85 5.65 -15.60
CA ASP A 841 -6.22 5.21 -15.87
C ASP A 841 -6.28 3.67 -15.89
N TYR A 842 -6.65 3.09 -14.75
CA TYR A 842 -6.72 1.65 -14.56
C TYR A 842 -8.17 1.14 -14.62
N PRO A 843 -8.40 -0.07 -15.14
CA PRO A 843 -7.42 -1.08 -15.58
C PRO A 843 -6.82 -0.79 -16.97
N GLU A 844 -5.61 -1.28 -17.21
CA GLU A 844 -4.95 -1.11 -18.50
C GLU A 844 -5.70 -1.85 -19.62
N PHE A 845 -5.85 -1.21 -20.78
CA PHE A 845 -6.56 -1.80 -21.90
C PHE A 845 -5.78 -2.93 -22.60
N ALA A 846 -4.52 -2.68 -22.97
CA ALA A 846 -3.73 -3.63 -23.75
C ALA A 846 -3.03 -4.68 -22.86
N GLY A 847 -2.92 -5.91 -23.36
CA GLY A 847 -2.21 -7.01 -22.68
C GLY A 847 -2.89 -8.37 -22.79
N CYS A 848 -2.48 -9.30 -21.94
CA CYS A 848 -2.98 -10.67 -21.92
C CYS A 848 -4.06 -10.87 -20.84
N PHE A 849 -5.13 -11.56 -21.21
CA PHE A 849 -6.27 -11.90 -20.34
C PHE A 849 -6.43 -13.41 -20.28
N SER A 850 -6.72 -13.95 -19.10
CA SER A 850 -6.79 -15.41 -18.88
C SER A 850 -8.23 -15.90 -18.76
N ASP A 851 -8.45 -17.16 -19.10
CA ASP A 851 -9.76 -17.82 -19.00
C ASP A 851 -10.87 -17.04 -19.72
N VAL A 852 -10.54 -16.50 -20.90
CA VAL A 852 -11.51 -15.76 -21.71
C VAL A 852 -12.42 -16.75 -22.41
N HIS A 853 -13.73 -16.58 -22.25
CA HIS A 853 -14.76 -17.40 -22.89
C HIS A 853 -15.27 -16.77 -24.18
N TRP A 854 -15.38 -15.44 -24.19
CA TRP A 854 -15.65 -14.62 -25.37
C TRP A 854 -15.18 -13.20 -25.09
N MET A 855 -14.83 -12.48 -26.14
CA MET A 855 -14.49 -11.06 -26.09
C MET A 855 -15.05 -10.36 -27.32
N ARG A 856 -15.79 -9.28 -27.12
CA ARG A 856 -16.27 -8.38 -28.18
C ARG A 856 -15.43 -7.11 -28.15
N LEU A 857 -14.60 -6.92 -29.17
CA LEU A 857 -13.93 -5.66 -29.42
C LEU A 857 -14.93 -4.69 -30.03
N GLN A 858 -15.07 -3.52 -29.42
CA GLN A 858 -15.77 -2.39 -30.01
C GLN A 858 -14.77 -1.66 -30.90
N THR A 859 -15.12 -1.50 -32.17
CA THR A 859 -14.23 -0.87 -33.15
C THR A 859 -14.99 0.14 -33.98
N SER A 860 -14.27 1.11 -34.55
CA SER A 860 -14.83 2.04 -35.53
C SER A 860 -15.27 1.35 -36.83
N GLU A 861 -14.83 0.11 -37.07
CA GLU A 861 -15.26 -0.74 -38.18
C GLU A 861 -16.49 -1.60 -37.82
N GLY A 862 -17.04 -1.48 -36.61
CA GLY A 862 -18.09 -2.34 -36.06
C GLY A 862 -17.53 -3.43 -35.14
N PRO A 863 -18.38 -4.11 -34.34
CA PRO A 863 -17.89 -5.04 -33.34
C PRO A 863 -17.28 -6.31 -33.95
N ILE A 864 -16.22 -6.81 -33.33
CA ILE A 864 -15.58 -8.08 -33.64
C ILE A 864 -15.67 -8.96 -32.40
N THR A 865 -16.38 -10.08 -32.49
CA THR A 865 -16.47 -11.06 -31.41
C THR A 865 -15.47 -12.17 -31.64
N VAL A 866 -14.65 -12.45 -30.64
CA VAL A 866 -13.61 -13.48 -30.60
C VAL A 866 -13.98 -14.49 -29.53
N VAL A 867 -13.93 -15.77 -29.89
CA VAL A 867 -14.32 -16.88 -29.02
C VAL A 867 -13.22 -17.94 -29.04
N PRO A 868 -12.29 -17.94 -28.08
CA PRO A 868 -11.32 -19.02 -27.94
C PRO A 868 -12.01 -20.28 -27.39
N HIS A 869 -11.62 -21.46 -27.90
CA HIS A 869 -12.18 -22.74 -27.41
C HIS A 869 -11.25 -23.46 -26.43
N ASP A 870 -9.99 -23.05 -26.34
CA ASP A 870 -8.97 -23.68 -25.49
C ASP A 870 -8.91 -23.00 -24.11
N ARG A 871 -9.41 -23.67 -23.07
CA ARG A 871 -9.58 -23.11 -21.72
C ARG A 871 -8.28 -22.83 -20.95
N GLU A 872 -7.14 -23.37 -21.40
CA GLU A 872 -5.84 -23.10 -20.76
C GLU A 872 -5.03 -21.97 -21.45
N SER A 873 -5.63 -21.27 -22.41
CA SER A 873 -4.99 -20.23 -23.21
C SER A 873 -5.23 -18.80 -22.69
N TYR A 874 -4.45 -17.86 -23.20
CA TYR A 874 -4.53 -16.43 -22.95
C TYR A 874 -4.93 -15.70 -24.24
N LEU A 875 -5.83 -14.73 -24.12
CA LEU A 875 -6.17 -13.82 -25.22
C LEU A 875 -5.41 -12.51 -25.02
N GLN A 876 -4.51 -12.19 -25.95
CA GLN A 876 -3.87 -10.88 -26.02
C GLN A 876 -4.72 -9.91 -26.85
N VAL A 877 -4.86 -8.68 -26.36
CA VAL A 877 -5.42 -7.55 -27.11
C VAL A 877 -4.39 -6.43 -27.16
N LEU A 878 -3.95 -6.11 -28.38
CA LEU A 878 -2.88 -5.14 -28.67
C LEU A 878 -1.56 -5.44 -27.94
N LEU A 879 -0.52 -4.70 -28.29
CA LEU A 879 0.74 -4.71 -27.56
C LEU A 879 0.68 -3.59 -26.51
N PRO A 880 0.90 -3.86 -25.21
CA PRO A 880 1.00 -2.79 -24.21
C PRO A 880 2.15 -1.84 -24.52
N GLU A 881 1.90 -0.54 -24.38
CA GLU A 881 2.97 0.45 -24.40
C GLU A 881 3.91 0.27 -23.22
N GLN A 882 5.17 0.63 -23.42
CA GLN A 882 6.21 0.56 -22.40
C GLN A 882 6.77 1.96 -22.15
N PRO A 883 7.25 2.23 -20.92
CA PRO A 883 8.04 3.43 -20.65
C PRO A 883 9.23 3.54 -21.63
N PRO A 884 9.84 4.74 -21.79
CA PRO A 884 11.05 4.92 -22.58
C PRO A 884 12.13 3.87 -22.29
N GLU A 885 12.86 3.42 -23.32
CA GLU A 885 13.80 2.28 -23.20
C GLU A 885 14.89 2.49 -22.13
N ASP A 886 15.30 3.72 -21.88
CA ASP A 886 16.28 4.06 -20.84
C ASP A 886 15.74 3.88 -19.41
N PHE A 887 14.42 3.70 -19.24
CA PHE A 887 13.74 3.64 -17.95
C PHE A 887 13.21 2.25 -17.57
N VAL A 888 12.92 1.37 -18.53
CA VAL A 888 12.24 0.07 -18.29
C VAL A 888 13.05 -0.93 -17.44
N GLY A 889 14.37 -0.83 -17.40
CA GLY A 889 15.20 -1.68 -16.53
C GLY A 889 14.95 -3.19 -16.72
N LYS A 890 14.63 -3.91 -15.62
CA LYS A 890 14.35 -5.36 -15.65
C LYS A 890 12.84 -5.70 -15.73
N THR A 891 11.97 -4.70 -15.86
CA THR A 891 10.53 -4.90 -16.06
C THR A 891 10.17 -4.99 -17.55
N LYS A 892 11.16 -4.85 -18.44
CA LYS A 892 11.02 -5.10 -19.87
C LYS A 892 10.43 -6.49 -20.14
N PHE A 893 9.44 -6.53 -21.01
CA PHE A 893 8.79 -7.76 -21.48
C PHE A 893 8.70 -7.76 -23.00
N GLU A 894 8.52 -8.95 -23.57
CA GLU A 894 8.23 -9.16 -24.97
C GLU A 894 6.88 -9.86 -25.12
N LEU A 895 6.06 -9.34 -26.03
CA LEU A 895 4.80 -9.92 -26.47
C LEU A 895 4.72 -9.81 -28.00
N PRO A 896 3.92 -10.66 -28.65
CA PRO A 896 3.70 -10.55 -30.09
C PRO A 896 3.18 -9.16 -30.49
N GLN A 897 3.81 -8.54 -31.48
CA GLN A 897 3.32 -7.32 -32.11
C GLN A 897 2.14 -7.68 -33.02
N CYS A 898 0.93 -7.57 -32.50
CA CYS A 898 -0.29 -8.00 -33.19
C CYS A 898 -1.49 -7.18 -32.70
N GLY A 899 -2.62 -7.34 -33.38
CA GLY A 899 -3.90 -6.86 -32.88
C GLY A 899 -4.48 -7.79 -31.83
N ILE A 900 -4.46 -9.10 -32.13
CA ILE A 900 -5.02 -10.15 -31.28
C ILE A 900 -4.08 -11.36 -31.30
N ALA A 901 -3.84 -12.00 -30.16
CA ALA A 901 -3.14 -13.29 -30.11
C ALA A 901 -3.85 -14.30 -29.21
N LEU A 902 -3.74 -15.57 -29.57
CA LEU A 902 -4.12 -16.72 -28.75
C LEU A 902 -2.85 -17.43 -28.34
N LEU A 903 -2.54 -17.33 -27.05
CA LEU A 903 -1.27 -17.76 -26.49
C LEU A 903 -1.48 -18.93 -25.55
N ASP A 904 -0.71 -20.00 -25.72
CA ASP A 904 -0.62 -21.08 -24.73
C ASP A 904 0.33 -20.71 -23.58
N ALA A 905 1.20 -19.71 -23.82
CA ALA A 905 2.17 -19.23 -22.87
C ALA A 905 2.40 -17.73 -23.02
N ILE A 906 2.51 -17.03 -21.88
CA ILE A 906 2.77 -15.59 -21.77
C ILE A 906 4.06 -15.34 -20.97
N PRO A 907 4.72 -14.18 -21.12
CA PRO A 907 5.91 -13.84 -20.37
C PRO A 907 5.63 -13.68 -18.87
N ALA A 908 6.67 -13.87 -18.07
CA ALA A 908 6.74 -13.33 -16.71
C ALA A 908 7.31 -11.90 -16.75
N VAL A 909 6.97 -11.07 -15.77
CA VAL A 909 7.52 -9.73 -15.62
C VAL A 909 8.56 -9.68 -14.50
N GLY A 910 9.62 -8.90 -14.67
CA GLY A 910 10.65 -8.70 -13.66
C GLY A 910 10.25 -7.67 -12.62
N SER A 911 11.24 -7.13 -11.92
CA SER A 911 11.08 -6.00 -10.98
C SER A 911 12.09 -4.91 -11.29
N LYS A 912 12.25 -3.90 -10.44
CA LYS A 912 13.31 -2.88 -10.59
C LYS A 912 14.70 -3.46 -10.81
N PHE A 913 15.09 -4.41 -9.95
CA PHE A 913 16.47 -4.92 -9.89
C PHE A 913 16.62 -6.32 -10.49
N LYS A 914 15.53 -7.07 -10.60
CA LYS A 914 15.58 -8.50 -10.88
C LYS A 914 14.87 -8.88 -12.17
N THR A 915 15.49 -9.77 -12.92
CA THR A 915 14.82 -10.42 -14.07
C THR A 915 13.79 -11.42 -13.57
N PRO A 916 12.77 -11.76 -14.39
CA PRO A 916 11.71 -12.67 -13.98
C PRO A 916 12.22 -14.01 -13.43
N GLU A 917 13.28 -14.59 -14.01
CA GLU A 917 13.75 -15.94 -13.69
C GLU A 917 14.24 -16.07 -12.24
N THR A 918 14.69 -14.96 -11.64
CA THR A 918 15.16 -14.92 -10.25
C THR A 918 14.03 -14.82 -9.22
N THR A 919 12.77 -14.66 -9.67
CA THR A 919 11.58 -14.50 -8.82
C THR A 919 10.86 -15.82 -8.50
N GLY A 920 11.50 -16.95 -8.82
CA GLY A 920 11.02 -18.29 -8.50
C GLY A 920 10.49 -19.06 -9.71
N PRO A 921 9.87 -20.24 -9.49
CA PRO A 921 9.55 -21.18 -10.56
C PRO A 921 8.64 -20.62 -11.66
N ARG A 922 7.73 -19.72 -11.31
CA ARG A 922 6.81 -19.09 -12.29
C ARG A 922 7.46 -17.99 -13.11
N GLY A 923 8.62 -17.49 -12.70
CA GLY A 923 9.41 -16.52 -13.44
C GLY A 923 10.32 -17.13 -14.52
N GLN A 924 10.50 -18.46 -14.51
CA GLN A 924 11.32 -19.17 -15.51
C GLN A 924 10.70 -19.05 -16.92
N PRO A 925 11.47 -19.19 -18.01
CA PRO A 925 10.93 -19.21 -19.37
C PRO A 925 9.87 -20.31 -19.58
N ASN A 926 8.98 -20.13 -20.55
CA ASN A 926 8.07 -21.19 -20.95
C ASN A 926 8.79 -22.23 -21.79
N VAL A 927 8.38 -23.49 -21.70
CA VAL A 927 9.02 -24.59 -22.45
C VAL A 927 8.00 -25.24 -23.38
N GLY A 928 8.14 -24.97 -24.68
CA GLY A 928 7.36 -25.61 -25.73
C GLY A 928 7.73 -27.09 -25.86
N LYS A 929 6.72 -27.97 -25.93
CA LYS A 929 6.89 -29.43 -25.88
C LYS A 929 6.63 -30.16 -27.21
N GLY A 930 6.21 -29.46 -28.26
CA GLY A 930 5.87 -30.12 -29.53
C GLY A 930 4.84 -29.36 -30.35
N ILE A 931 3.84 -30.09 -30.84
CA ILE A 931 2.73 -29.54 -31.62
C ILE A 931 1.60 -29.18 -30.65
N TYR A 932 1.05 -28.00 -30.85
CA TYR A 932 -0.10 -27.45 -30.16
C TYR A 932 -1.22 -27.30 -31.19
N GLU A 933 -2.44 -27.59 -30.77
CA GLU A 933 -3.64 -27.48 -31.58
C GLU A 933 -4.60 -26.55 -30.87
N GLY A 934 -5.30 -25.71 -31.62
CA GLY A 934 -6.27 -24.82 -31.04
C GLY A 934 -7.38 -24.42 -32.00
N LYS A 935 -8.42 -23.80 -31.43
CA LYS A 935 -9.57 -23.31 -32.20
C LYS A 935 -10.06 -21.97 -31.66
N VAL A 936 -10.34 -21.05 -32.59
CA VAL A 936 -11.02 -19.79 -32.31
C VAL A 936 -12.16 -19.56 -33.30
N SER A 937 -13.22 -18.92 -32.83
CA SER A 937 -14.32 -18.49 -33.68
C SER A 937 -14.44 -16.97 -33.69
N PHE A 938 -14.74 -16.42 -34.87
CA PHE A 938 -14.96 -15.00 -35.08
C PHE A 938 -16.37 -14.72 -35.58
N TYR A 939 -16.92 -13.59 -35.14
CA TYR A 939 -18.14 -13.00 -35.69
C TYR A 939 -17.93 -11.49 -35.90
N PHE A 940 -18.43 -10.97 -37.02
CA PHE A 940 -18.21 -9.59 -37.45
C PHE A 940 -19.55 -8.89 -37.61
N GLY A 941 -19.83 -7.86 -36.80
CA GLY A 941 -21.10 -7.14 -36.77
C GLY A 941 -21.91 -7.38 -35.49
N GLU A 942 -23.04 -6.67 -35.40
CA GLU A 942 -23.96 -6.72 -34.24
C GLU A 942 -24.54 -8.12 -33.99
#